data_AF-A0A072PLM5-F1
#
_entry.id   AF-A0A072PLM5-F1
#
_cell.length_a   1.000
_cell.length_b   1.000
_cell.length_c   1.000
_cell.angle_alpha   90.00
_cell.angle_beta   90.00
_cell.angle_gamma   90.00
#
_symmetry.space_group_name_H-M   'P 1'
#
loop_
_entity.id
_entity.type
_entity.pdbx_description
1 polymer ?
#
loop_
_entity_poly.entity_id
_entity_poly.type
_entity_poly.pdbx_seq_one_letter_code
_entity_poly.pdbx_strand_id
1 'polypeptide(L)'
;MESQVRKHIRHDIDWISWLQKCGVSYFPPLTKSVFSQYTLNPLMVLIARDNPKSFDANLREHWSDYRLGASRITKDLKLVSVLCQNGSTKQLSETILPTQQLVEKSKELNMDEILPFLKLPSDYDIQNSEAWFFLKDFGVICEPNASFYLTAVRLLNVSAKTQLIPVCTRIYAGITQTTTVGDTSALQQAFSHQPLIRTLTRAEAWCKSTDCIWEGPIFMRAKRVLSPVYAADPNASSFFKTILSMRNVEHGDLIDKLKILASERNEVSPSFGDELQEIYTVLTDMARSDSIIEAVCTDDKFREEFNKRGLIFNCTVVISGRVPLDQVYPKLKKFFVDKMKVMTMNIDVLVQELARTAKAITAPDFEEIKRIMLAIGQLLAADPNVNVNAEFLKALKKTPFLPVRFPDGVRLFSLNQHFFVNDHKRYGEIFKNKAKVVDFGHEEMSLLHPFFELLGIQHRYLSNQVSSNTTVHKSTQTTLSEIMSEIVHTPSPGKSCRPIMKQNSDCASCANAYNSPKYYNRNTSMHQLLLRTEVFVCEEMWTELTVRQEDEDISARSDRAVVKISQDDGRLAPYVPSDPDGLYSCFNTELPGALARLLDIQDRAAVKVIYRIMNDIKKDLNTIMKDEDLCEYPWFERPVSSQQPSPFPAPNGTEDPPIDLVSSSSTITDEALLVLLTD
;
A
#
# COMPACT_ATOMS: atom_id res chain seq x y z
N MET A 1 -29.58 60.70 -72.18
CA MET A 1 -30.69 61.14 -73.04
C MET A 1 -31.99 60.94 -72.28
N GLU A 2 -32.55 61.98 -71.68
CA GLU A 2 -33.92 61.90 -71.15
C GLU A 2 -34.90 61.88 -72.33
N SER A 3 -35.59 60.77 -72.53
CA SER A 3 -36.60 60.62 -73.58
C SER A 3 -37.76 61.61 -73.34
N GLN A 4 -38.11 62.39 -74.36
CA GLN A 4 -39.24 63.35 -74.34
C GLN A 4 -40.62 62.68 -74.12
N VAL A 5 -40.68 61.34 -74.16
CA VAL A 5 -41.90 60.56 -73.96
C VAL A 5 -42.22 60.35 -72.47
N ARG A 6 -41.23 60.47 -71.56
CA ARG A 6 -41.41 60.20 -70.12
C ARG A 6 -42.45 61.11 -69.43
N LYS A 7 -42.71 62.30 -69.97
CA LYS A 7 -43.63 63.31 -69.41
C LYS A 7 -44.98 63.39 -70.14
N HIS A 8 -45.21 62.56 -71.16
CA HIS A 8 -46.48 62.55 -71.89
C HIS A 8 -47.51 61.70 -71.14
N ILE A 9 -48.53 62.37 -70.59
CA ILE A 9 -49.72 61.73 -70.02
C ILE A 9 -50.77 61.66 -71.13
N ARG A 10 -51.26 60.46 -71.46
CA ARG A 10 -52.41 60.24 -72.36
C ARG A 10 -53.47 59.48 -71.58
N HIS A 11 -54.70 60.02 -71.55
CA HIS A 11 -55.83 59.45 -70.82
C HIS A 11 -55.55 59.22 -69.32
N ASP A 12 -55.00 60.24 -68.64
CA ASP A 12 -54.65 60.22 -67.20
C ASP A 12 -53.67 59.11 -66.76
N ILE A 13 -52.96 58.52 -67.70
CA ILE A 13 -51.97 57.47 -67.44
C ILE A 13 -50.65 57.92 -68.08
N ASP A 14 -49.59 58.00 -67.27
CA ASP A 14 -48.25 58.23 -67.79
C ASP A 14 -47.72 56.97 -68.52
N TRP A 15 -46.69 57.17 -69.35
CA TRP A 15 -46.12 56.10 -70.16
C TRP A 15 -45.67 54.86 -69.36
N ILE A 16 -45.14 55.04 -68.15
CA ILE A 16 -44.66 53.92 -67.31
C ILE A 16 -45.87 53.15 -66.76
N SER A 17 -46.88 53.86 -66.27
CA SER A 17 -48.14 53.28 -65.79
C SER A 17 -48.90 52.53 -66.89
N TRP A 18 -48.83 53.00 -68.14
CA TRP A 18 -49.44 52.30 -69.29
C TRP A 18 -48.69 50.99 -69.60
N LEU A 19 -47.36 51.01 -69.61
CA LEU A 19 -46.54 49.80 -69.81
C LEU A 19 -46.79 48.74 -68.73
N GLN A 20 -46.96 49.16 -67.48
CA GLN A 20 -47.33 48.26 -66.37
C GLN A 20 -48.69 47.60 -66.62
N LYS A 21 -49.69 48.33 -67.14
CA LYS A 21 -51.00 47.76 -67.53
C LYS A 21 -50.88 46.77 -68.69
N CYS A 22 -49.91 46.95 -69.59
CA CYS A 22 -49.61 46.01 -70.67
C CYS A 22 -48.82 44.76 -70.22
N GLY A 23 -48.55 44.62 -68.91
CA GLY A 23 -47.83 43.46 -68.36
C GLY A 23 -46.31 43.60 -68.38
N VAL A 24 -45.78 44.79 -68.64
CA VAL A 24 -44.34 45.08 -68.58
C VAL A 24 -43.97 45.53 -67.16
N SER A 25 -43.25 44.67 -66.43
CA SER A 25 -42.78 45.02 -65.09
C SER A 25 -41.55 45.93 -65.14
N TYR A 26 -41.53 46.95 -64.28
CA TYR A 26 -40.39 47.87 -64.14
C TYR A 26 -39.14 47.17 -63.57
N PHE A 27 -39.34 46.18 -62.72
CA PHE A 27 -38.33 45.28 -62.17
C PHE A 27 -38.82 43.82 -62.22
N PRO A 28 -37.91 42.82 -62.22
CA PRO A 28 -38.33 41.43 -62.31
C PRO A 28 -39.17 41.02 -61.07
N PRO A 29 -40.27 40.26 -61.22
CA PRO A 29 -41.04 39.84 -60.06
C PRO A 29 -40.24 38.84 -59.21
N LEU A 30 -40.19 39.02 -57.89
CA LEU A 30 -39.44 38.12 -57.00
C LEU A 30 -40.06 36.73 -56.89
N THR A 31 -41.39 36.65 -56.83
CA THR A 31 -42.12 35.39 -56.64
C THR A 31 -42.90 34.99 -57.88
N LYS A 32 -43.09 33.69 -58.07
CA LYS A 32 -44.04 33.11 -59.01
C LYS A 32 -45.00 32.23 -58.23
N SER A 33 -46.30 32.37 -58.47
CA SER A 33 -47.30 31.45 -57.91
C SER A 33 -47.48 30.26 -58.84
N VAL A 34 -47.31 29.05 -58.31
CA VAL A 34 -47.52 27.78 -59.01
C VAL A 34 -48.37 26.89 -58.10
N PHE A 35 -49.56 26.49 -58.55
CA PHE A 35 -50.52 25.66 -57.78
C PHE A 35 -50.73 26.15 -56.34
N SER A 36 -50.92 27.47 -56.15
CA SER A 36 -51.12 28.11 -54.84
C SER A 36 -49.93 28.06 -53.87
N GLN A 37 -48.76 27.63 -54.34
CA GLN A 37 -47.47 27.80 -53.65
C GLN A 37 -46.66 28.91 -54.31
N TYR A 38 -45.90 29.66 -53.51
CA TYR A 38 -44.99 30.69 -54.02
C TYR A 38 -43.60 30.08 -54.13
N THR A 39 -42.93 30.29 -55.25
CA THR A 39 -41.52 29.92 -55.46
C THR A 39 -40.73 31.13 -55.96
N LEU A 40 -39.41 31.09 -55.80
CA LEU A 40 -38.53 32.09 -56.39
C LEU A 40 -38.71 32.12 -57.91
N ASN A 41 -38.90 33.31 -58.47
CA ASN A 41 -39.07 33.46 -59.91
C ASN A 41 -37.79 32.96 -60.64
N PRO A 42 -37.92 32.08 -61.66
CA PRO A 42 -36.77 31.60 -62.43
C PRO A 42 -35.89 32.72 -63.00
N LEU A 43 -36.47 33.88 -63.33
CA LEU A 43 -35.69 35.05 -63.76
C LEU A 43 -34.74 35.55 -62.68
N MET A 44 -35.16 35.53 -61.41
CA MET A 44 -34.30 35.91 -60.29
C MET A 44 -33.17 34.92 -60.06
N VAL A 45 -33.43 33.62 -60.27
CA VAL A 45 -32.39 32.58 -60.22
C VAL A 45 -31.34 32.81 -61.32
N LEU A 46 -31.80 33.13 -62.54
CA LEU A 46 -30.91 33.44 -63.66
C LEU A 46 -30.13 34.74 -63.42
N ILE A 47 -30.75 35.77 -62.86
CA ILE A 47 -30.07 37.03 -62.52
C ILE A 47 -29.01 36.78 -61.43
N ALA A 48 -29.32 36.01 -60.40
CA ALA A 48 -28.35 35.64 -59.36
C ALA A 48 -27.14 34.88 -59.95
N ARG A 49 -27.38 33.96 -60.89
CA ARG A 49 -26.33 33.15 -61.54
C ARG A 49 -25.48 33.95 -62.54
N ASP A 50 -26.14 34.67 -63.45
CA ASP A 50 -25.52 35.26 -64.64
C ASP A 50 -25.12 36.72 -64.44
N ASN A 51 -25.73 37.43 -63.48
CA ASN A 51 -25.42 38.81 -63.14
C ASN A 51 -25.62 39.10 -61.63
N PRO A 52 -24.80 38.48 -60.76
CA PRO A 52 -24.97 38.53 -59.30
C PRO A 52 -24.93 39.97 -58.75
N LYS A 53 -24.14 40.87 -59.34
CA LYS A 53 -24.08 42.29 -58.95
C LYS A 53 -25.44 42.99 -59.07
N SER A 54 -26.24 42.60 -60.06
CA SER A 54 -27.56 43.17 -60.28
C SER A 54 -28.63 42.49 -59.42
N PHE A 55 -28.41 41.26 -58.96
CA PHE A 55 -29.33 40.55 -58.07
C PHE A 55 -29.47 41.27 -56.73
N ASP A 56 -28.34 41.50 -56.05
CA ASP A 56 -28.33 42.16 -54.74
C ASP A 56 -28.81 43.62 -54.82
N ALA A 57 -28.41 44.33 -55.88
CA ALA A 57 -28.87 45.71 -56.14
C ALA A 57 -30.40 45.78 -56.30
N ASN A 58 -30.98 44.90 -57.12
CA ASN A 58 -32.44 44.86 -57.35
C ASN A 58 -33.21 44.52 -56.09
N LEU A 59 -32.69 43.60 -55.26
CA LEU A 59 -33.32 43.23 -53.99
C LEU A 59 -33.40 44.42 -53.03
N ARG A 60 -32.33 45.23 -52.94
CA ARG A 60 -32.31 46.44 -52.11
C ARG A 60 -33.24 47.53 -52.66
N GLU A 61 -33.12 47.85 -53.95
CA GLU A 61 -33.85 48.98 -54.55
C GLU A 61 -35.37 48.81 -54.48
N HIS A 62 -35.85 47.57 -54.61
CA HIS A 62 -37.28 47.23 -54.60
C HIS A 62 -37.70 46.41 -53.37
N TRP A 63 -36.96 46.50 -52.26
CA TRP A 63 -37.24 45.70 -51.06
C TRP A 63 -38.65 45.92 -50.50
N SER A 64 -39.15 47.16 -50.53
CA SER A 64 -40.51 47.49 -50.10
C SER A 64 -41.59 46.69 -50.83
N ASP A 65 -41.40 46.47 -52.14
CA ASP A 65 -42.32 45.70 -52.98
C ASP A 65 -42.13 44.19 -52.80
N TYR A 66 -40.89 43.76 -52.53
CA TYR A 66 -40.53 42.36 -52.36
C TYR A 66 -40.81 41.78 -50.98
N ARG A 67 -40.84 42.59 -49.92
CA ARG A 67 -40.90 42.15 -48.52
C ARG A 67 -42.02 41.12 -48.25
N LEU A 68 -43.21 41.35 -48.79
CA LEU A 68 -44.37 40.45 -48.59
C LEU A 68 -44.24 39.12 -49.33
N GLY A 69 -43.59 39.12 -50.50
CA GLY A 69 -43.34 37.89 -51.27
C GLY A 69 -42.15 37.11 -50.71
N ALA A 70 -41.11 37.82 -50.30
CA ALA A 70 -39.87 37.25 -49.76
C ALA A 70 -40.08 36.44 -48.48
N SER A 71 -41.00 36.84 -47.61
CA SER A 71 -41.38 36.08 -46.41
C SER A 71 -42.05 34.74 -46.72
N ARG A 72 -42.65 34.58 -47.92
CA ARG A 72 -43.28 33.34 -48.38
C ARG A 72 -42.29 32.36 -49.02
N ILE A 73 -41.16 32.88 -49.52
CA ILE A 73 -40.13 32.11 -50.22
C ILE A 73 -38.77 32.13 -49.50
N THR A 74 -38.76 32.38 -48.20
CA THR A 74 -37.52 32.53 -47.41
C THR A 74 -36.59 31.34 -47.55
N LYS A 75 -37.12 30.12 -47.66
CA LYS A 75 -36.32 28.90 -47.88
C LYS A 75 -35.61 28.92 -49.23
N ASP A 76 -36.30 29.34 -50.30
CA ASP A 76 -35.71 29.40 -51.64
C ASP A 76 -34.63 30.48 -51.69
N LEU A 77 -34.88 31.65 -51.09
CA LEU A 77 -33.91 32.74 -51.03
C LEU A 77 -32.64 32.39 -50.26
N LYS A 78 -32.77 31.61 -49.18
CA LYS A 78 -31.63 31.09 -48.40
C LYS A 78 -30.67 30.24 -49.24
N LEU A 79 -31.19 29.54 -50.24
CA LEU A 79 -30.46 28.60 -51.09
C LEU A 79 -29.88 29.23 -52.37
N VAL A 80 -30.19 30.51 -52.65
CA VAL A 80 -29.68 31.19 -53.85
C VAL A 80 -28.17 31.35 -53.75
N SER A 81 -27.47 30.92 -54.80
CA SER A 81 -26.04 31.10 -54.94
C SER A 81 -25.71 32.55 -55.31
N VAL A 82 -24.90 33.21 -54.50
CA VAL A 82 -24.44 34.59 -54.66
C VAL A 82 -22.91 34.66 -54.67
N LEU A 83 -22.36 35.73 -55.25
CA LEU A 83 -20.92 35.93 -55.41
C LEU A 83 -20.33 36.65 -54.19
N CYS A 84 -19.22 36.13 -53.67
CA CYS A 84 -18.48 36.71 -52.56
C CYS A 84 -17.28 37.54 -53.04
N GLN A 85 -16.77 38.43 -52.20
CA GLN A 85 -15.61 39.30 -52.47
C GLN A 85 -14.33 38.50 -52.73
N ASN A 86 -14.16 37.37 -52.04
CA ASN A 86 -13.06 36.43 -52.23
C ASN A 86 -13.17 35.61 -53.55
N GLY A 87 -14.17 35.89 -54.40
CA GLY A 87 -14.39 35.20 -55.67
C GLY A 87 -15.13 33.87 -55.56
N SER A 88 -15.42 33.38 -54.35
CA SER A 88 -16.22 32.17 -54.16
C SER A 88 -17.71 32.42 -54.40
N THR A 89 -18.45 31.37 -54.78
CA THR A 89 -19.90 31.39 -54.87
C THR A 89 -20.47 30.56 -53.71
N LYS A 90 -21.35 31.17 -52.91
CA LYS A 90 -21.94 30.57 -51.70
C LYS A 90 -23.44 30.77 -51.68
N GLN A 91 -24.16 29.93 -50.95
CA GLN A 91 -25.58 30.17 -50.69
C GLN A 91 -25.74 31.45 -49.89
N LEU A 92 -26.78 32.23 -50.14
CA LEU A 92 -27.03 33.50 -49.45
C LEU A 92 -26.98 33.34 -47.93
N SER A 93 -27.56 32.27 -47.40
CA SER A 93 -27.54 31.95 -45.97
C SER A 93 -26.17 31.61 -45.36
N GLU A 94 -25.14 31.41 -46.19
CA GLU A 94 -23.75 31.16 -45.76
C GLU A 94 -22.83 32.38 -45.95
N THR A 95 -23.39 33.54 -46.33
CA THR A 95 -22.62 34.76 -46.62
C THR A 95 -22.61 35.76 -45.47
N ILE A 96 -21.66 36.69 -45.52
CA ILE A 96 -21.44 37.73 -44.52
C ILE A 96 -21.59 39.10 -45.17
N LEU A 97 -22.37 39.99 -44.55
CA LEU A 97 -22.47 41.37 -45.00
C LEU A 97 -21.19 42.13 -44.61
N PRO A 98 -20.53 42.87 -45.53
CA PRO A 98 -19.28 43.58 -45.25
C PRO A 98 -19.47 44.87 -44.42
N THR A 99 -20.01 44.74 -43.20
CA THR A 99 -20.13 45.86 -42.25
C THR A 99 -18.77 46.22 -41.64
N GLN A 100 -18.60 47.47 -41.17
CA GLN A 100 -17.34 47.92 -40.58
C GLN A 100 -16.86 46.99 -39.46
N GLN A 101 -17.74 46.62 -38.53
CA GLN A 101 -17.41 45.74 -37.41
C GLN A 101 -16.95 44.35 -37.87
N LEU A 102 -17.63 43.75 -38.85
CA LEU A 102 -17.28 42.41 -39.34
C LEU A 102 -15.97 42.41 -40.13
N VAL A 103 -15.71 43.46 -40.91
CA VAL A 103 -14.45 43.63 -41.65
C VAL A 103 -13.29 43.86 -40.67
N GLU A 104 -13.45 44.71 -39.67
CA GLU A 104 -12.43 44.90 -38.62
C GLU A 104 -12.13 43.60 -37.87
N LYS A 105 -13.17 42.86 -37.44
CA LYS A 105 -13.03 41.56 -36.79
C LYS A 105 -12.37 40.51 -37.69
N SER A 106 -12.65 40.52 -38.99
CA SER A 106 -11.99 39.60 -39.93
C SER A 106 -10.49 39.86 -40.04
N LYS A 107 -10.07 41.14 -40.01
CA LYS A 107 -8.65 41.55 -40.00
C LYS A 107 -7.97 41.16 -38.70
N GLU A 108 -8.62 41.37 -37.55
CA GLU A 108 -8.11 40.92 -36.24
C GLU A 108 -7.84 39.41 -36.17
N LEU A 109 -8.63 38.62 -36.90
CA LEU A 109 -8.50 37.17 -37.01
C LEU A 109 -7.59 36.71 -38.16
N ASN A 110 -7.07 37.63 -39.00
CA ASN A 110 -6.32 37.33 -40.23
C ASN A 110 -7.10 36.39 -41.20
N MET A 111 -8.39 36.68 -41.38
CA MET A 111 -9.34 35.86 -42.16
C MET A 111 -10.08 36.62 -43.25
N ASP A 112 -9.70 37.87 -43.53
CA ASP A 112 -10.30 38.76 -44.53
C ASP A 112 -10.34 38.15 -45.95
N GLU A 113 -9.31 37.39 -46.33
CA GLU A 113 -9.25 36.73 -47.65
C GLU A 113 -10.12 35.46 -47.77
N ILE A 114 -10.46 34.84 -46.64
CA ILE A 114 -11.13 33.51 -46.61
C ILE A 114 -12.63 33.66 -46.37
N LEU A 115 -13.05 34.63 -45.56
CA LEU A 115 -14.45 34.80 -45.17
C LEU A 115 -15.34 35.17 -46.38
N PRO A 116 -16.54 34.58 -46.50
CA PRO A 116 -17.44 34.78 -47.64
C PRO A 116 -18.22 36.09 -47.52
N PHE A 117 -17.52 37.22 -47.57
CA PHE A 117 -18.16 38.54 -47.62
C PHE A 117 -18.93 38.72 -48.92
N LEU A 118 -20.17 39.17 -48.86
CA LEU A 118 -21.02 39.38 -50.03
C LEU A 118 -20.44 40.44 -50.97
N LYS A 119 -20.42 40.18 -52.27
CA LYS A 119 -19.93 41.12 -53.28
C LYS A 119 -21.03 42.09 -53.67
N LEU A 120 -21.09 43.19 -52.94
CA LEU A 120 -22.10 44.23 -53.15
C LEU A 120 -21.78 45.16 -54.34
N PRO A 121 -22.79 45.92 -54.82
CA PRO A 121 -22.63 46.94 -55.86
C PRO A 121 -21.58 48.00 -55.55
N SER A 122 -21.06 48.68 -56.58
CA SER A 122 -19.97 49.66 -56.44
C SER A 122 -20.33 50.92 -55.65
N ASP A 123 -21.62 51.21 -55.48
CA ASP A 123 -22.19 52.30 -54.68
C ASP A 123 -22.42 51.91 -53.20
N TYR A 124 -21.99 50.72 -52.79
CA TYR A 124 -22.10 50.28 -51.41
C TYR A 124 -21.21 51.10 -50.47
N ASP A 125 -21.83 51.69 -49.46
CA ASP A 125 -21.15 52.39 -48.36
C ASP A 125 -21.11 51.51 -47.11
N ILE A 126 -19.90 51.12 -46.69
CA ILE A 126 -19.65 50.34 -45.48
C ILE A 126 -20.17 51.07 -44.23
N GLN A 127 -20.15 52.41 -44.22
CA GLN A 127 -20.62 53.24 -43.11
C GLN A 127 -22.15 53.24 -42.97
N ASN A 128 -22.88 52.93 -44.04
CA ASN A 128 -24.34 52.90 -44.06
C ASN A 128 -24.89 51.54 -44.51
N SER A 129 -24.61 50.52 -43.69
CA SER A 129 -24.97 49.12 -43.97
C SER A 129 -26.40 48.75 -43.57
N GLU A 130 -27.13 49.61 -42.86
CA GLU A 130 -28.46 49.31 -42.30
C GLU A 130 -29.50 48.98 -43.38
N ALA A 131 -29.38 49.62 -44.55
CA ALA A 131 -30.25 49.36 -45.70
C ALA A 131 -30.19 47.91 -46.20
N TRP A 132 -29.18 47.13 -45.79
CA TRP A 132 -28.98 45.73 -46.16
C TRP A 132 -29.33 44.74 -45.03
N PHE A 133 -29.71 45.21 -43.84
CA PHE A 133 -30.00 44.34 -42.69
C PHE A 133 -31.22 43.43 -42.89
N PHE A 134 -32.08 43.73 -43.87
CA PHE A 134 -33.15 42.82 -44.27
C PHE A 134 -32.63 41.44 -44.72
N LEU A 135 -31.37 41.36 -45.17
CA LEU A 135 -30.73 40.09 -45.52
C LEU A 135 -30.54 39.15 -44.32
N LYS A 136 -30.60 39.67 -43.09
CA LYS A 136 -30.60 38.88 -41.84
C LYS A 136 -31.73 37.84 -41.83
N ASP A 137 -32.89 38.19 -42.39
CA ASP A 137 -34.05 37.28 -42.50
C ASP A 137 -33.75 36.05 -43.37
N PHE A 138 -32.78 36.16 -44.27
CA PHE A 138 -32.30 35.07 -45.15
C PHE A 138 -31.01 34.41 -44.63
N GLY A 139 -30.61 34.66 -43.38
CA GLY A 139 -29.45 34.02 -42.77
C GLY A 139 -28.11 34.67 -43.11
N VAL A 140 -28.09 35.82 -43.79
CA VAL A 140 -26.85 36.59 -43.97
C VAL A 140 -26.39 37.13 -42.63
N ILE A 141 -25.10 36.98 -42.34
CA ILE A 141 -24.51 37.45 -41.09
C ILE A 141 -24.24 38.96 -41.20
N CYS A 142 -25.02 39.77 -40.50
CA CYS A 142 -24.92 41.25 -40.53
C CYS A 142 -24.14 41.84 -39.35
N GLU A 143 -23.98 41.10 -38.26
CA GLU A 143 -23.36 41.55 -37.01
C GLU A 143 -22.42 40.47 -36.45
N PRO A 144 -21.39 40.83 -35.65
CA PRO A 144 -20.54 39.85 -34.97
C PRO A 144 -21.37 39.01 -33.98
N ASN A 145 -21.68 37.77 -34.36
CA ASN A 145 -22.47 36.85 -33.55
C ASN A 145 -21.84 35.45 -33.52
N ALA A 146 -22.42 34.51 -32.76
CA ALA A 146 -21.89 33.14 -32.69
C ALA A 146 -21.78 32.46 -34.06
N SER A 147 -22.70 32.76 -34.99
CA SER A 147 -22.66 32.23 -36.37
C SER A 147 -21.47 32.76 -37.18
N PHE A 148 -21.05 34.01 -36.97
CA PHE A 148 -19.84 34.58 -37.57
C PHE A 148 -18.60 33.76 -37.19
N TYR A 149 -18.41 33.58 -35.88
CA TYR A 149 -17.25 32.83 -35.35
C TYR A 149 -17.31 31.33 -35.69
N LEU A 150 -18.52 30.74 -35.75
CA LEU A 150 -18.71 29.36 -36.18
C LEU A 150 -18.33 29.17 -37.67
N THR A 151 -18.70 30.12 -38.54
CA THR A 151 -18.29 30.11 -39.94
C THR A 151 -16.76 30.27 -40.05
N ALA A 152 -16.17 31.15 -39.25
CA ALA A 152 -14.72 31.32 -39.19
C ALA A 152 -13.99 30.02 -38.83
N VAL A 153 -14.38 29.33 -37.74
CA VAL A 153 -13.70 28.08 -37.34
C VAL A 153 -13.87 26.96 -38.38
N ARG A 154 -15.04 26.87 -39.03
CA ARG A 154 -15.28 25.89 -40.10
C ARG A 154 -14.36 26.11 -41.30
N LEU A 155 -14.13 27.36 -41.69
CA LEU A 155 -13.23 27.70 -42.78
C LEU A 155 -11.76 27.46 -42.41
N LEU A 156 -11.36 27.75 -41.16
CA LEU A 156 -10.01 27.44 -40.68
C LEU A 156 -9.73 25.93 -40.68
N ASN A 157 -10.72 25.11 -40.31
CA ASN A 157 -10.60 23.65 -40.31
C ASN A 157 -10.26 23.07 -41.70
N VAL A 158 -10.77 23.69 -42.76
CA VAL A 158 -10.51 23.27 -44.14
C VAL A 158 -9.25 23.93 -44.74
N SER A 159 -8.72 24.97 -44.10
CA SER A 159 -7.54 25.69 -44.61
C SER A 159 -6.22 24.99 -44.26
N ALA A 160 -5.21 25.17 -45.10
CA ALA A 160 -3.85 24.67 -44.86
C ALA A 160 -3.02 25.57 -43.91
N LYS A 161 -3.62 26.58 -43.27
CA LYS A 161 -2.90 27.48 -42.34
C LYS A 161 -2.42 26.72 -41.10
N THR A 162 -1.24 27.05 -40.61
CA THR A 162 -0.62 26.50 -39.40
C THR A 162 -0.59 27.55 -38.27
N GLN A 163 -0.25 27.13 -37.04
CA GLN A 163 -0.19 28.02 -35.87
C GLN A 163 -1.53 28.68 -35.54
N LEU A 164 -2.59 27.87 -35.55
CA LEU A 164 -3.97 28.37 -35.46
C LEU A 164 -4.45 28.59 -34.03
N ILE A 165 -3.71 28.11 -33.02
CA ILE A 165 -4.12 28.20 -31.60
C ILE A 165 -4.49 29.64 -31.19
N PRO A 166 -3.67 30.68 -31.41
CA PRO A 166 -4.01 32.05 -31.00
C PRO A 166 -5.27 32.59 -31.69
N VAL A 167 -5.47 32.25 -32.96
CA VAL A 167 -6.66 32.64 -33.72
C VAL A 167 -7.89 31.91 -33.21
N CYS A 168 -7.78 30.60 -32.96
CA CYS A 168 -8.85 29.78 -32.39
C CYS A 168 -9.25 30.27 -30.99
N THR A 169 -8.28 30.65 -30.14
CA THR A 169 -8.57 31.25 -28.82
C THR A 169 -9.45 32.48 -28.96
N ARG A 170 -9.12 33.40 -29.88
CA ARG A 170 -9.94 34.61 -30.14
C ARG A 170 -11.33 34.28 -30.67
N ILE A 171 -11.44 33.26 -31.52
CA ILE A 171 -12.73 32.78 -32.05
C ILE A 171 -13.59 32.21 -30.92
N TYR A 172 -13.06 31.31 -30.08
CA TYR A 172 -13.79 30.72 -28.95
C TYR A 172 -14.18 31.79 -27.91
N ALA A 173 -13.30 32.77 -27.65
CA ALA A 173 -13.61 33.93 -26.82
C ALA A 173 -14.76 34.76 -27.43
N GLY A 174 -14.72 35.02 -28.74
CA GLY A 174 -15.76 35.73 -29.47
C GLY A 174 -17.11 35.02 -29.46
N ILE A 175 -17.13 33.68 -29.58
CA ILE A 175 -18.35 32.88 -29.42
C ILE A 175 -18.92 33.11 -28.02
N THR A 176 -18.10 33.05 -26.97
CA THR A 176 -18.58 33.27 -25.60
C THR A 176 -19.21 34.65 -25.40
N GLN A 177 -18.59 35.69 -25.96
CA GLN A 177 -19.07 37.06 -25.83
C GLN A 177 -20.37 37.33 -26.62
N THR A 178 -20.68 36.50 -27.62
CA THR A 178 -21.79 36.73 -28.56
C THR A 178 -22.89 35.67 -28.53
N THR A 179 -22.71 34.60 -27.75
CA THR A 179 -23.69 33.52 -27.64
C THR A 179 -24.84 33.93 -26.72
N THR A 180 -26.06 33.76 -27.20
CA THR A 180 -27.27 33.88 -26.37
C THR A 180 -27.65 32.51 -25.78
N VAL A 181 -28.41 32.49 -24.68
CA VAL A 181 -28.81 31.25 -23.98
C VAL A 181 -29.54 30.26 -24.90
N GLY A 182 -30.23 30.74 -25.94
CA GLY A 182 -30.95 29.88 -26.90
C GLY A 182 -30.04 29.15 -27.89
N ASP A 183 -28.85 29.68 -28.19
CA ASP A 183 -27.96 29.18 -29.24
C ASP A 183 -26.96 28.11 -28.75
N THR A 184 -26.87 27.92 -27.42
CA THR A 184 -25.91 27.00 -26.79
C THR A 184 -26.09 25.56 -27.27
N SER A 185 -27.33 25.08 -27.41
CA SER A 185 -27.61 23.70 -27.84
C SER A 185 -27.15 23.42 -29.27
N ALA A 186 -27.36 24.36 -30.19
CA ALA A 186 -26.94 24.27 -31.58
C ALA A 186 -25.40 24.27 -31.69
N LEU A 187 -24.72 25.08 -30.87
CA LEU A 187 -23.26 25.09 -30.79
C LEU A 187 -22.71 23.77 -30.24
N GLN A 188 -23.27 23.25 -29.15
CA GLN A 188 -22.88 21.94 -28.60
C GLN A 188 -23.00 20.82 -29.64
N GLN A 189 -24.11 20.79 -30.39
CA GLN A 189 -24.33 19.83 -31.47
C GLN A 189 -23.32 20.00 -32.62
N ALA A 190 -23.02 21.23 -33.02
CA ALA A 190 -22.04 21.47 -34.08
C ALA A 190 -20.64 20.95 -33.70
N PHE A 191 -20.19 21.23 -32.47
CA PHE A 191 -18.89 20.83 -31.96
C PHE A 191 -18.79 19.34 -31.62
N SER A 192 -19.91 18.65 -31.37
CA SER A 192 -19.92 17.20 -31.16
C SER A 192 -19.84 16.41 -32.47
N HIS A 193 -20.50 16.88 -33.54
CA HIS A 193 -20.47 16.20 -34.83
C HIS A 193 -19.26 16.56 -35.69
N GLN A 194 -18.73 17.77 -35.58
CA GLN A 194 -17.65 18.30 -36.43
C GLN A 194 -16.36 18.54 -35.63
N PRO A 195 -15.18 18.27 -36.21
CA PRO A 195 -13.90 18.50 -35.54
C PRO A 195 -13.54 20.00 -35.56
N LEU A 196 -14.15 20.80 -34.69
CA LEU A 196 -14.01 22.26 -34.65
C LEU A 196 -13.12 22.78 -33.52
N ILE A 197 -12.51 21.89 -32.75
CA ILE A 197 -11.62 22.26 -31.63
C ILE A 197 -10.19 22.04 -32.04
N ARG A 198 -9.35 23.07 -31.98
CA ARG A 198 -7.91 22.93 -32.19
C ARG A 198 -7.25 22.48 -30.88
N THR A 199 -6.34 21.52 -30.94
CA THR A 199 -5.67 20.95 -29.75
C THR A 199 -4.15 20.94 -29.96
N LEU A 200 -3.37 20.96 -28.87
CA LEU A 200 -1.91 20.91 -28.91
C LEU A 200 -1.40 19.90 -27.88
N THR A 201 -1.33 18.63 -28.27
CA THR A 201 -0.72 17.56 -27.43
C THR A 201 0.71 17.19 -27.84
N ARG A 202 0.96 17.04 -29.15
CA ARG A 202 2.30 16.80 -29.72
C ARG A 202 2.51 17.63 -30.98
N ALA A 203 1.46 17.67 -31.80
CA ALA A 203 1.28 18.58 -32.91
C ALA A 203 -0.14 19.16 -32.84
N GLU A 204 -0.38 20.26 -33.56
CA GLU A 204 -1.71 20.84 -33.64
C GLU A 204 -2.67 19.95 -34.45
N ALA A 205 -3.82 19.61 -33.87
CA ALA A 205 -4.83 18.77 -34.52
C ALA A 205 -6.26 19.26 -34.24
N TRP A 206 -7.19 18.93 -35.14
CA TRP A 206 -8.62 19.19 -34.97
C TRP A 206 -9.32 18.01 -34.27
N CYS A 207 -10.05 18.26 -33.18
CA CYS A 207 -10.87 17.29 -32.43
C CYS A 207 -12.33 17.70 -32.38
N LYS A 208 -13.21 16.72 -32.14
CA LYS A 208 -14.59 16.96 -31.72
C LYS A 208 -14.64 17.23 -30.22
N SER A 209 -15.73 17.83 -29.74
CA SER A 209 -15.94 18.00 -28.29
C SER A 209 -16.01 16.67 -27.53
N THR A 210 -16.47 15.59 -28.18
CA THR A 210 -16.54 14.24 -27.58
C THR A 210 -15.18 13.62 -27.28
N ASP A 211 -14.14 14.06 -27.99
CA ASP A 211 -12.79 13.50 -27.92
C ASP A 211 -11.89 14.30 -26.95
N CYS A 212 -12.46 15.28 -26.27
CA CYS A 212 -11.75 16.34 -25.57
C CYS A 212 -12.33 16.53 -24.15
N ILE A 213 -11.46 16.84 -23.18
CA ILE A 213 -11.77 17.07 -21.76
C ILE A 213 -11.16 18.40 -21.32
N TRP A 214 -11.79 19.07 -20.37
CA TRP A 214 -11.30 20.36 -19.92
C TRP A 214 -10.01 20.21 -19.10
N GLU A 215 -10.09 19.51 -17.97
CA GLU A 215 -8.98 19.30 -17.04
C GLU A 215 -8.83 17.81 -16.72
N GLY A 216 -7.59 17.31 -16.77
CA GLY A 216 -7.26 15.91 -16.57
C GLY A 216 -5.77 15.65 -16.70
N PRO A 217 -5.28 14.51 -16.17
CA PRO A 217 -3.87 14.18 -16.25
C PRO A 217 -3.43 13.85 -17.69
N ILE A 218 -2.19 14.19 -18.01
CA ILE A 218 -1.63 14.24 -19.37
C ILE A 218 -1.56 12.84 -20.01
N PHE A 219 -1.53 11.78 -19.20
CA PHE A 219 -1.47 10.38 -19.66
C PHE A 219 -2.79 9.85 -20.26
N MET A 220 -3.91 10.58 -20.18
CA MET A 220 -5.17 10.18 -20.83
C MET A 220 -5.03 10.21 -22.36
N ARG A 221 -4.53 9.13 -22.96
CA ARG A 221 -4.39 9.01 -24.43
C ARG A 221 -5.75 8.93 -25.15
N ALA A 222 -6.82 8.58 -24.44
CA ALA A 222 -8.17 8.43 -24.99
C ALA A 222 -8.92 9.75 -25.23
N LYS A 223 -8.60 10.83 -24.48
CA LYS A 223 -9.23 12.16 -24.62
C LYS A 223 -8.19 13.27 -24.48
N ARG A 224 -8.28 14.33 -25.29
CA ARG A 224 -7.31 15.44 -25.27
C ARG A 224 -7.65 16.46 -24.19
N VAL A 225 -6.67 16.88 -23.39
CA VAL A 225 -6.83 17.91 -22.34
C VAL A 225 -6.66 19.30 -22.93
N LEU A 226 -7.64 20.19 -22.70
CA LEU A 226 -7.68 21.53 -23.31
C LEU A 226 -7.22 22.66 -22.38
N SER A 227 -7.27 22.47 -21.06
CA SER A 227 -6.89 23.49 -20.06
C SER A 227 -5.47 24.06 -20.31
N PRO A 228 -4.41 23.27 -20.56
CA PRO A 228 -3.07 23.81 -20.80
C PRO A 228 -2.96 24.76 -22.01
N VAL A 229 -3.91 24.67 -22.96
CA VAL A 229 -3.88 25.43 -24.21
C VAL A 229 -4.73 26.70 -24.11
N TYR A 230 -5.90 26.62 -23.47
CA TYR A 230 -6.90 27.69 -23.51
C TYR A 230 -7.21 28.34 -22.16
N ALA A 231 -6.69 27.83 -21.04
CA ALA A 231 -7.01 28.37 -19.71
C ALA A 231 -6.51 29.81 -19.49
N ALA A 232 -5.50 30.27 -20.24
CA ALA A 232 -4.97 31.62 -20.11
C ALA A 232 -5.97 32.72 -20.53
N ASP A 233 -6.93 32.40 -21.40
CA ASP A 233 -7.99 33.33 -21.82
C ASP A 233 -9.31 33.00 -21.08
N PRO A 234 -9.85 33.89 -20.23
CA PRO A 234 -11.06 33.62 -19.46
C PRO A 234 -12.30 33.35 -20.32
N ASN A 235 -12.42 34.01 -21.48
CA ASN A 235 -13.58 33.86 -22.36
C ASN A 235 -13.49 32.54 -23.14
N ALA A 236 -12.32 32.15 -23.61
CA ALA A 236 -12.10 30.82 -24.20
C ALA A 236 -12.30 29.71 -23.16
N SER A 237 -11.83 29.90 -21.93
CA SER A 237 -12.10 28.96 -20.82
C SER A 237 -13.59 28.81 -20.53
N SER A 238 -14.34 29.92 -20.49
CA SER A 238 -15.80 29.90 -20.33
C SER A 238 -16.53 29.24 -21.51
N PHE A 239 -16.02 29.38 -22.74
CA PHE A 239 -16.55 28.63 -23.90
C PHE A 239 -16.56 27.13 -23.63
N PHE A 240 -15.42 26.56 -23.23
CA PHE A 240 -15.30 25.12 -23.04
C PHE A 240 -16.08 24.63 -21.80
N LYS A 241 -16.01 25.37 -20.69
CA LYS A 241 -16.68 25.00 -19.43
C LYS A 241 -18.19 25.21 -19.46
N THR A 242 -18.63 26.37 -19.92
CA THR A 242 -20.03 26.82 -19.78
C THR A 242 -20.84 26.52 -21.03
N ILE A 243 -20.33 26.84 -22.22
CA ILE A 243 -21.07 26.67 -23.49
C ILE A 243 -20.99 25.22 -23.97
N LEU A 244 -19.79 24.61 -24.01
CA LEU A 244 -19.64 23.21 -24.40
C LEU A 244 -19.86 22.22 -23.25
N SER A 245 -20.05 22.71 -22.02
CA SER A 245 -20.26 21.88 -20.83
C SER A 245 -19.23 20.76 -20.68
N MET A 246 -17.96 21.05 -21.00
CA MET A 246 -16.90 20.05 -20.93
C MET A 246 -16.61 19.66 -19.49
N ARG A 247 -16.70 18.37 -19.22
CA ARG A 247 -16.39 17.81 -17.91
C ARG A 247 -14.88 17.71 -17.68
N ASN A 248 -14.51 17.79 -16.40
CA ASN A 248 -13.20 17.36 -15.93
C ASN A 248 -13.14 15.83 -15.91
N VAL A 249 -11.94 15.28 -15.76
CA VAL A 249 -11.75 13.84 -15.52
C VAL A 249 -12.51 13.41 -14.28
N GLU A 250 -13.31 12.36 -14.43
CA GLU A 250 -14.07 11.72 -13.36
C GLU A 250 -13.45 10.36 -13.03
N HIS A 251 -13.75 9.83 -11.85
CA HIS A 251 -13.21 8.56 -11.35
C HIS A 251 -13.50 7.38 -12.29
N GLY A 252 -14.65 7.37 -12.96
CA GLY A 252 -15.02 6.34 -13.94
C GLY A 252 -14.04 6.25 -15.11
N ASP A 253 -13.54 7.38 -15.61
CA ASP A 253 -12.57 7.41 -16.71
C ASP A 253 -11.21 6.81 -16.30
N LEU A 254 -10.81 7.02 -15.04
CA LEU A 254 -9.58 6.45 -14.48
C LEU A 254 -9.72 4.94 -14.27
N ILE A 255 -10.89 4.47 -13.82
CA ILE A 255 -11.20 3.04 -13.66
C ILE A 255 -11.21 2.34 -15.01
N ASP A 256 -11.87 2.92 -16.02
CA ASP A 256 -11.91 2.34 -17.36
C ASP A 256 -10.50 2.28 -17.98
N LYS A 257 -9.65 3.27 -17.70
CA LYS A 257 -8.24 3.22 -18.10
C LYS A 257 -7.48 2.12 -17.37
N LEU A 258 -7.69 1.91 -16.06
CA LEU A 258 -7.10 0.78 -15.33
C LEU A 258 -7.54 -0.56 -15.93
N LYS A 259 -8.81 -0.69 -16.33
CA LYS A 259 -9.33 -1.89 -17.02
C LYS A 259 -8.67 -2.09 -18.38
N ILE A 260 -8.50 -1.03 -19.17
CA ILE A 260 -7.82 -1.07 -20.47
C ILE A 260 -6.35 -1.49 -20.27
N LEU A 261 -5.65 -0.86 -19.33
CA LEU A 261 -4.26 -1.20 -18.99
C LEU A 261 -4.11 -2.64 -18.51
N ALA A 262 -5.09 -3.18 -17.78
CA ALA A 262 -5.11 -4.58 -17.39
C ALA A 262 -5.31 -5.52 -18.60
N SER A 263 -5.97 -5.07 -19.67
CA SER A 263 -6.25 -5.86 -20.88
C SER A 263 -5.15 -5.80 -21.95
N GLU A 264 -4.36 -4.73 -22.01
CA GLU A 264 -3.27 -4.51 -22.98
C GLU A 264 -1.95 -5.17 -22.50
N ARG A 265 -1.97 -6.51 -22.43
CA ARG A 265 -1.02 -7.35 -21.65
C ARG A 265 0.45 -7.46 -22.11
N ASN A 266 0.92 -6.76 -23.15
CA ASN A 266 2.10 -7.25 -23.89
C ASN A 266 3.34 -6.36 -24.02
N GLU A 267 3.38 -5.14 -23.49
CA GLU A 267 4.62 -4.36 -23.48
C GLU A 267 4.84 -3.69 -22.12
N VAL A 268 5.75 -4.26 -21.32
CA VAL A 268 6.32 -3.59 -20.14
C VAL A 268 7.19 -2.44 -20.65
N SER A 269 6.55 -1.33 -21.00
CA SER A 269 7.23 -0.07 -21.21
C SER A 269 7.61 0.48 -19.83
N PRO A 270 8.83 1.02 -19.63
CA PRO A 270 9.20 1.68 -18.38
C PRO A 270 8.25 2.82 -17.98
N SER A 271 7.44 3.34 -18.93
CA SER A 271 6.38 4.33 -18.65
C SER A 271 5.14 3.79 -17.94
N PHE A 272 4.96 2.47 -17.84
CA PHE A 272 3.77 1.83 -17.25
C PHE A 272 3.69 2.01 -15.73
N GLY A 273 4.83 1.89 -15.04
CA GLY A 273 4.92 2.11 -13.59
C GLY A 273 4.61 3.56 -13.21
N ASP A 274 5.15 4.50 -13.97
CA ASP A 274 4.90 5.94 -13.79
C ASP A 274 3.43 6.30 -14.07
N GLU A 275 2.84 5.77 -15.15
CA GLU A 275 1.42 6.00 -15.51
C GLU A 275 0.47 5.45 -14.42
N LEU A 276 0.74 4.26 -13.88
CA LEU A 276 -0.05 3.69 -12.77
C LEU A 276 0.08 4.49 -11.49
N GLN A 277 1.30 4.90 -11.11
CA GLN A 277 1.53 5.70 -9.92
C GLN A 277 0.79 7.05 -10.01
N GLU A 278 0.80 7.67 -11.19
CA GLU A 278 0.09 8.92 -11.43
C GLU A 278 -1.44 8.73 -11.39
N ILE A 279 -1.98 7.64 -11.97
CA ILE A 279 -3.41 7.27 -11.85
C ILE A 279 -3.82 7.13 -10.38
N TYR A 280 -3.07 6.36 -9.59
CA TYR A 280 -3.40 6.18 -8.16
C TYR A 280 -3.24 7.48 -7.35
N THR A 281 -2.31 8.35 -7.72
CA THR A 281 -2.14 9.66 -7.08
C THR A 281 -3.34 10.57 -7.36
N VAL A 282 -3.78 10.65 -8.61
CA VAL A 282 -4.98 11.43 -9.00
C VAL A 282 -6.23 10.84 -8.34
N LEU A 283 -6.39 9.51 -8.32
CA LEU A 283 -7.47 8.86 -7.59
C LEU A 283 -7.44 9.20 -6.09
N THR A 284 -6.25 9.28 -5.48
CA THR A 284 -6.08 9.65 -4.08
C THR A 284 -6.52 11.10 -3.81
N ASP A 285 -6.18 12.02 -4.71
CA ASP A 285 -6.60 13.42 -4.58
C ASP A 285 -8.11 13.59 -4.82
N MET A 286 -8.69 12.83 -5.75
CA MET A 286 -10.15 12.78 -5.98
C MET A 286 -10.90 12.11 -4.82
N ALA A 287 -10.28 11.12 -4.15
CA ALA A 287 -10.80 10.43 -2.98
C ALA A 287 -10.82 11.30 -1.70
N ARG A 288 -10.53 12.60 -1.77
CA ARG A 288 -10.77 13.53 -0.65
C ARG A 288 -12.27 13.83 -0.43
N SER A 289 -13.13 13.53 -1.41
CA SER A 289 -14.58 13.63 -1.29
C SER A 289 -15.19 12.25 -0.98
N ASP A 290 -15.83 12.10 0.18
CA ASP A 290 -16.38 10.82 0.65
C ASP A 290 -17.43 10.21 -0.31
N SER A 291 -18.10 11.04 -1.12
CA SER A 291 -19.05 10.60 -2.16
C SER A 291 -18.42 9.79 -3.31
N ILE A 292 -17.14 10.04 -3.63
CA ILE A 292 -16.42 9.33 -4.70
C ILE A 292 -15.90 7.98 -4.18
N ILE A 293 -15.50 7.92 -2.91
CA ILE A 293 -15.10 6.67 -2.26
C ILE A 293 -16.28 5.73 -2.16
N GLU A 294 -17.47 6.24 -1.84
CA GLU A 294 -18.68 5.44 -1.81
C GLU A 294 -18.96 4.81 -3.19
N ALA A 295 -18.86 5.58 -4.28
CA ALA A 295 -19.04 5.08 -5.65
C ALA A 295 -17.98 4.02 -6.07
N VAL A 296 -16.70 4.22 -5.71
CA VAL A 296 -15.61 3.27 -5.98
C VAL A 296 -15.72 2.01 -5.10
N CYS A 297 -16.23 2.14 -3.88
CA CYS A 297 -16.38 1.05 -2.91
C CYS A 297 -17.73 0.32 -2.98
N THR A 298 -18.75 0.86 -3.65
CA THR A 298 -20.06 0.20 -3.83
C THR A 298 -20.06 -0.92 -4.87
N ASP A 299 -19.00 -1.05 -5.67
CA ASP A 299 -18.81 -2.25 -6.49
C ASP A 299 -18.22 -3.38 -5.61
N ASP A 300 -19.10 -4.10 -4.94
CA ASP A 300 -18.74 -5.23 -4.05
C ASP A 300 -17.87 -6.27 -4.78
N LYS A 301 -17.99 -6.40 -6.11
CA LYS A 301 -17.12 -7.28 -6.90
C LYS A 301 -15.67 -6.80 -6.89
N PHE A 302 -15.44 -5.50 -7.09
CA PHE A 302 -14.10 -4.91 -7.11
C PHE A 302 -13.41 -5.07 -5.75
N ARG A 303 -14.15 -4.89 -4.66
CA ARG A 303 -13.62 -5.03 -3.29
C ARG A 303 -13.37 -6.48 -2.89
N GLU A 304 -14.26 -7.41 -3.27
CA GLU A 304 -14.02 -8.85 -3.09
C GLU A 304 -12.82 -9.33 -3.90
N GLU A 305 -12.64 -8.84 -5.12
CA GLU A 305 -11.54 -9.25 -6.01
C GLU A 305 -10.19 -8.77 -5.50
N PHE A 306 -10.08 -7.53 -5.00
CA PHE A 306 -8.89 -7.03 -4.32
C PHE A 306 -8.55 -7.82 -3.04
N ASN A 307 -9.55 -8.18 -2.24
CA ASN A 307 -9.33 -8.99 -1.03
C ASN A 307 -9.02 -10.46 -1.33
N LYS A 308 -9.61 -11.04 -2.39
CA LYS A 308 -9.30 -12.41 -2.88
C LYS A 308 -7.86 -12.52 -3.38
N ARG A 309 -7.31 -11.45 -3.96
CA ARG A 309 -5.94 -11.39 -4.51
C ARG A 309 -4.83 -11.27 -3.46
N GLY A 310 -5.17 -11.29 -2.17
CA GLY A 310 -4.15 -11.43 -1.15
C GLY A 310 -3.40 -10.13 -0.79
N LEU A 311 -3.90 -8.96 -1.12
CA LEU A 311 -3.18 -7.71 -0.87
C LEU A 311 -3.22 -7.32 0.60
N ILE A 312 -2.06 -6.97 1.18
CA ILE A 312 -1.94 -6.61 2.60
C ILE A 312 -1.11 -5.33 2.72
N PHE A 313 -1.54 -4.43 3.59
CA PHE A 313 -0.76 -3.25 3.97
C PHE A 313 -0.05 -3.47 5.33
N ASN A 314 1.20 -2.97 5.45
CA ASN A 314 2.03 -3.02 6.66
C ASN A 314 2.54 -4.44 6.99
N CYS A 315 3.00 -5.16 5.98
CA CYS A 315 3.46 -6.54 6.12
C CYS A 315 4.99 -6.60 6.16
N THR A 316 5.57 -6.81 7.34
CA THR A 316 7.03 -6.95 7.52
C THR A 316 7.57 -8.32 7.10
N VAL A 317 6.68 -9.29 6.84
CA VAL A 317 7.04 -10.67 6.49
C VAL A 317 6.40 -11.05 5.16
N VAL A 318 7.16 -11.63 4.24
CA VAL A 318 6.62 -12.14 2.97
C VAL A 318 5.76 -13.37 3.28
N ILE A 319 4.46 -13.30 2.96
CA ILE A 319 3.52 -14.42 3.11
C ILE A 319 3.14 -14.92 1.71
N SER A 320 3.21 -16.23 1.50
CA SER A 320 2.94 -16.82 0.17
C SER A 320 1.49 -16.54 -0.27
N GLY A 321 1.34 -15.97 -1.47
CA GLY A 321 0.04 -15.55 -2.02
C GLY A 321 -0.46 -14.20 -1.49
N ARG A 322 0.37 -13.45 -0.76
CA ARG A 322 0.05 -12.11 -0.28
C ARG A 322 1.11 -11.09 -0.74
N VAL A 323 0.69 -9.91 -1.21
CA VAL A 323 1.60 -8.84 -1.68
C VAL A 323 1.61 -7.67 -0.69
N PRO A 324 2.77 -7.29 -0.11
CA PRO A 324 2.92 -6.12 0.75
C PRO A 324 2.81 -4.81 -0.04
N LEU A 325 1.68 -4.11 0.07
CA LEU A 325 1.45 -2.84 -0.61
C LEU A 325 2.27 -1.68 -0.02
N ASP A 326 2.72 -1.79 1.22
CA ASP A 326 3.53 -0.78 1.91
C ASP A 326 4.93 -0.64 1.33
N GLN A 327 5.46 -1.69 0.71
CA GLN A 327 6.77 -1.64 0.05
C GLN A 327 6.70 -0.96 -1.33
N VAL A 328 5.59 -1.14 -2.05
CA VAL A 328 5.40 -0.62 -3.41
C VAL A 328 4.79 0.79 -3.39
N TYR A 329 3.83 1.04 -2.48
CA TYR A 329 3.10 2.30 -2.40
C TYR A 329 3.06 2.87 -0.96
N PRO A 330 4.21 3.16 -0.34
CA PRO A 330 4.27 3.60 1.06
C PRO A 330 3.47 4.90 1.30
N LYS A 331 3.46 5.80 0.31
CA LYS A 331 2.76 7.10 0.40
C LYS A 331 1.23 6.98 0.30
N LEU A 332 0.71 5.84 -0.14
CA LEU A 332 -0.71 5.61 -0.38
C LEU A 332 -1.40 4.82 0.75
N LYS A 333 -0.77 4.70 1.92
CA LYS A 333 -1.33 4.03 3.11
C LYS A 333 -2.77 4.46 3.41
N LYS A 334 -3.02 5.78 3.49
CA LYS A 334 -4.35 6.30 3.80
C LYS A 334 -5.40 5.90 2.75
N PHE A 335 -5.02 5.85 1.48
CA PHE A 335 -5.92 5.44 0.41
C PHE A 335 -6.26 3.96 0.52
N PHE A 336 -5.27 3.07 0.59
CA PHE A 336 -5.51 1.63 0.64
C PHE A 336 -6.17 1.18 1.95
N VAL A 337 -5.70 1.68 3.09
CA VAL A 337 -6.20 1.28 4.41
C VAL A 337 -7.51 1.98 4.75
N ASP A 338 -7.53 3.31 4.71
CA ASP A 338 -8.67 4.06 5.27
C ASP A 338 -9.85 4.11 4.29
N LYS A 339 -9.57 4.22 2.99
CA LYS A 339 -10.60 4.40 1.95
C LYS A 339 -10.97 3.08 1.28
N MET A 340 -10.02 2.33 0.73
CA MET A 340 -10.26 1.04 0.06
C MET A 340 -10.52 -0.12 1.03
N LYS A 341 -10.31 0.10 2.35
CA LYS A 341 -10.45 -0.92 3.39
C LYS A 341 -9.62 -2.19 3.12
N VAL A 342 -8.46 -2.03 2.47
CA VAL A 342 -7.50 -3.12 2.28
C VAL A 342 -7.05 -3.60 3.65
N MET A 343 -6.95 -4.92 3.80
CA MET A 343 -6.59 -5.55 5.05
C MET A 343 -5.22 -5.06 5.54
N THR A 344 -5.19 -4.51 6.76
CA THR A 344 -3.94 -4.18 7.45
C THR A 344 -3.47 -5.39 8.23
N MET A 345 -2.17 -5.66 8.20
CA MET A 345 -1.62 -6.77 8.98
C MET A 345 -1.82 -6.49 10.47
N ASN A 346 -2.65 -7.30 11.11
CA ASN A 346 -2.86 -7.33 12.55
C ASN A 346 -2.70 -8.77 13.05
N ILE A 347 -2.61 -8.94 14.36
CA ILE A 347 -2.38 -10.25 14.96
C ILE A 347 -3.49 -11.26 14.62
N ASP A 348 -4.74 -10.82 14.51
CA ASP A 348 -5.88 -11.66 14.15
C ASP A 348 -5.78 -12.22 12.72
N VAL A 349 -5.27 -11.42 11.78
CA VAL A 349 -4.99 -11.84 10.41
C VAL A 349 -3.91 -12.92 10.40
N LEU A 350 -2.82 -12.72 11.13
CA LEU A 350 -1.73 -13.72 11.18
C LEU A 350 -2.19 -15.03 11.82
N VAL A 351 -2.99 -14.97 12.88
CA VAL A 351 -3.56 -16.16 13.53
C VAL A 351 -4.48 -16.93 12.58
N GLN A 352 -5.31 -16.23 11.80
CA GLN A 352 -6.16 -16.84 10.78
C GLN A 352 -5.36 -17.42 9.62
N GLU A 353 -4.35 -16.69 9.12
CA GLU A 353 -3.46 -17.18 8.06
C GLU A 353 -2.68 -18.41 8.51
N LEU A 354 -2.16 -18.43 9.75
CA LEU A 354 -1.51 -19.61 10.31
C LEU A 354 -2.45 -20.83 10.29
N ALA A 355 -3.70 -20.65 10.72
CA ALA A 355 -4.70 -21.71 10.70
C ALA A 355 -5.08 -22.13 9.26
N ARG A 356 -5.10 -21.21 8.31
CA ARG A 356 -5.41 -21.48 6.90
C ARG A 356 -4.27 -22.25 6.22
N THR A 357 -3.03 -21.78 6.36
CA THR A 357 -1.82 -22.40 5.82
C THR A 357 -1.64 -23.81 6.38
N ALA A 358 -1.93 -24.00 7.67
CA ALA A 358 -1.90 -25.32 8.31
C ALA A 358 -2.98 -26.29 7.82
N LYS A 359 -4.11 -25.80 7.29
CA LYS A 359 -5.24 -26.60 6.77
C LYS A 359 -5.20 -26.81 5.25
N ALA A 360 -4.19 -26.30 4.55
CA ALA A 360 -4.10 -26.44 3.11
C ALA A 360 -4.11 -27.93 2.70
N ILE A 361 -4.79 -28.24 1.58
CA ILE A 361 -4.93 -29.62 1.07
C ILE A 361 -3.59 -30.16 0.54
N THR A 362 -2.70 -29.25 0.10
CA THR A 362 -1.35 -29.57 -0.33
C THR A 362 -0.43 -29.88 0.86
N ALA A 363 0.72 -30.50 0.60
CA ALA A 363 1.72 -30.73 1.65
C ALA A 363 2.03 -29.42 2.41
N PRO A 364 2.10 -29.46 3.75
CA PRO A 364 2.29 -28.26 4.55
C PRO A 364 3.65 -27.63 4.27
N ASP A 365 3.65 -26.35 3.92
CA ASP A 365 4.86 -25.54 3.84
C ASP A 365 5.32 -25.17 5.25
N PHE A 366 6.25 -25.96 5.78
CA PHE A 366 6.78 -25.76 7.12
C PHE A 366 7.50 -24.42 7.27
N GLU A 367 8.16 -23.91 6.23
CA GLU A 367 8.88 -22.64 6.29
C GLU A 367 7.93 -21.45 6.30
N GLU A 368 6.83 -21.52 5.56
CA GLU A 368 5.74 -20.53 5.64
C GLU A 368 5.11 -20.51 7.04
N ILE A 369 4.81 -21.68 7.61
CA ILE A 369 4.24 -21.81 8.95
C ILE A 369 5.19 -21.20 10.00
N LYS A 370 6.49 -21.50 9.92
CA LYS A 370 7.50 -20.91 10.81
C LYS A 370 7.57 -19.39 10.67
N ARG A 371 7.58 -18.86 9.44
CA ARG A 371 7.57 -17.41 9.19
C ARG A 371 6.36 -16.71 9.79
N ILE A 372 5.17 -17.27 9.64
CA ILE A 372 3.94 -16.71 10.22
C ILE A 372 4.00 -16.76 11.76
N MET A 373 4.46 -17.88 12.35
CA MET A 373 4.61 -18.00 13.81
C MET A 373 5.60 -16.97 14.37
N LEU A 374 6.74 -16.76 13.71
CA LEU A 374 7.72 -15.75 14.09
C LEU A 374 7.15 -14.34 14.00
N ALA A 375 6.37 -14.03 12.96
CA ALA A 375 5.69 -12.73 12.81
C ALA A 375 4.71 -12.46 13.97
N ILE A 376 3.94 -13.48 14.38
CA ILE A 376 3.05 -13.38 15.55
C ILE A 376 3.86 -13.11 16.82
N GLY A 377 4.95 -13.86 17.02
CA GLY A 377 5.86 -13.67 18.16
C GLY A 377 6.43 -12.26 18.23
N GLN A 378 6.90 -11.72 17.10
CA GLN A 378 7.42 -10.34 17.01
C GLN A 378 6.36 -9.28 17.34
N LEU A 379 5.13 -9.43 16.85
CA LEU A 379 4.05 -8.49 17.18
C LEU A 379 3.69 -8.52 18.66
N LEU A 380 3.60 -9.71 19.25
CA LEU A 380 3.33 -9.88 20.69
C LEU A 380 4.46 -9.33 21.56
N ALA A 381 5.71 -9.46 21.11
CA ALA A 381 6.87 -8.88 21.80
C ALA A 381 6.88 -7.34 21.72
N ALA A 382 6.43 -6.76 20.60
CA ALA A 382 6.36 -5.32 20.41
C ALA A 382 5.19 -4.67 21.16
N ASP A 383 4.05 -5.36 21.25
CA ASP A 383 2.87 -4.92 22.01
C ASP A 383 2.30 -6.06 22.87
N PRO A 384 2.74 -6.20 24.14
CA PRO A 384 2.25 -7.22 25.05
C PRO A 384 0.76 -7.12 25.41
N ASN A 385 0.12 -5.96 25.16
CA ASN A 385 -1.30 -5.74 25.46
C ASN A 385 -2.20 -5.97 24.25
N VAL A 386 -1.64 -6.40 23.10
CA VAL A 386 -2.42 -6.60 21.89
C VAL A 386 -3.47 -7.70 22.12
N ASN A 387 -4.73 -7.38 21.88
CA ASN A 387 -5.83 -8.31 22.10
C ASN A 387 -6.01 -9.20 20.87
N VAL A 388 -5.94 -10.53 21.06
CA VAL A 388 -6.22 -11.52 20.01
C VAL A 388 -7.66 -11.99 20.16
N ASN A 389 -8.41 -11.99 19.07
CA ASN A 389 -9.78 -12.46 19.05
C ASN A 389 -9.88 -13.92 19.55
N ALA A 390 -10.70 -14.11 20.58
CA ALA A 390 -10.85 -15.40 21.26
C ALA A 390 -11.36 -16.53 20.34
N GLU A 391 -12.21 -16.22 19.35
CA GLU A 391 -12.74 -17.22 18.40
C GLU A 391 -11.63 -17.70 17.45
N PHE A 392 -10.80 -16.78 16.94
CA PHE A 392 -9.67 -17.14 16.06
C PHE A 392 -8.62 -17.95 16.82
N LEU A 393 -8.31 -17.55 18.05
CA LEU A 393 -7.39 -18.30 18.90
C LEU A 393 -7.94 -19.71 19.20
N LYS A 394 -9.23 -19.84 19.51
CA LYS A 394 -9.90 -21.13 19.74
C LYS A 394 -9.90 -22.02 18.49
N ALA A 395 -10.07 -21.43 17.31
CA ALA A 395 -9.98 -22.15 16.04
C ALA A 395 -8.54 -22.63 15.76
N LEU A 396 -7.53 -21.79 16.04
CA LEU A 396 -6.12 -22.17 15.92
C LEU A 396 -5.75 -23.29 16.89
N LYS A 397 -6.17 -23.23 18.16
CA LYS A 397 -5.91 -24.27 19.17
C LYS A 397 -6.44 -25.66 18.77
N LYS A 398 -7.49 -25.72 17.95
CA LYS A 398 -8.06 -26.97 17.39
C LYS A 398 -7.36 -27.47 16.12
N THR A 399 -6.51 -26.65 15.53
CA THR A 399 -5.84 -26.94 14.25
C THR A 399 -4.43 -27.48 14.51
N PRO A 400 -3.97 -28.52 13.80
CA PRO A 400 -2.56 -28.91 13.86
C PRO A 400 -1.72 -27.90 13.09
N PHE A 401 -0.96 -27.04 13.80
CA PHE A 401 -0.14 -25.99 13.19
C PHE A 401 1.31 -25.99 13.67
N LEU A 402 1.63 -26.68 14.77
CA LEU A 402 2.97 -26.65 15.35
C LEU A 402 3.90 -27.59 14.56
N PRO A 403 4.98 -27.10 13.93
CA PRO A 403 5.96 -27.98 13.30
C PRO A 403 6.73 -28.72 14.39
N VAL A 404 6.62 -30.05 14.41
CA VAL A 404 7.30 -30.93 15.37
C VAL A 404 8.20 -31.87 14.61
N ARG A 405 9.47 -31.91 15.01
CA ARG A 405 10.51 -32.80 14.48
C ARG A 405 10.51 -34.13 15.24
N PHE A 406 10.61 -35.22 14.49
CA PHE A 406 10.73 -36.61 14.94
C PHE A 406 11.80 -37.32 14.09
N PRO A 407 12.22 -38.55 14.43
CA PRO A 407 13.27 -39.27 13.69
C PRO A 407 13.00 -39.36 12.18
N ASP A 408 11.73 -39.53 11.79
CA ASP A 408 11.32 -39.72 10.40
C ASP A 408 10.96 -38.41 9.65
N GLY A 409 11.20 -37.23 10.24
CA GLY A 409 10.95 -35.93 9.59
C GLY A 409 10.21 -34.89 10.46
N VAL A 410 9.47 -33.99 9.81
CA VAL A 410 8.69 -32.90 10.45
C VAL A 410 7.21 -33.02 10.06
N ARG A 411 6.30 -32.77 11.00
CA ARG A 411 4.83 -32.85 10.84
C ARG A 411 4.17 -31.80 11.72
N LEU A 412 2.95 -31.43 11.36
CA LEU A 412 2.16 -30.49 12.14
C LEU A 412 1.40 -31.20 13.27
N PHE A 413 1.51 -30.66 14.47
CA PHE A 413 0.85 -31.16 15.67
C PHE A 413 -0.18 -30.16 16.18
N SER A 414 -1.25 -30.70 16.74
CA SER A 414 -2.22 -29.97 17.53
C SER A 414 -1.79 -29.89 19.00
N LEU A 415 -2.35 -28.94 19.74
CA LEU A 415 -2.03 -28.75 21.17
C LEU A 415 -2.42 -29.95 22.05
N ASN A 416 -3.33 -30.81 21.57
CA ASN A 416 -3.80 -31.99 22.28
C ASN A 416 -2.81 -33.17 22.19
N GLN A 417 -1.86 -33.12 21.26
CA GLN A 417 -0.85 -34.17 21.10
C GLN A 417 0.32 -33.96 22.05
N HIS A 418 1.09 -35.02 22.30
CA HIS A 418 2.28 -34.95 23.14
C HIS A 418 3.49 -34.46 22.33
N PHE A 419 4.13 -33.40 22.79
CA PHE A 419 5.35 -32.80 22.22
C PHE A 419 6.04 -31.93 23.27
N PHE A 420 7.31 -31.62 23.02
CA PHE A 420 8.13 -30.74 23.84
C PHE A 420 8.51 -29.46 23.09
N VAL A 421 8.78 -28.40 23.85
CA VAL A 421 9.29 -27.13 23.31
C VAL A 421 10.74 -26.98 23.73
N ASN A 422 11.63 -26.74 22.77
CA ASN A 422 13.05 -26.58 23.03
C ASN A 422 13.39 -25.19 23.54
N ASP A 423 13.28 -24.95 24.83
CA ASP A 423 13.66 -23.68 25.46
C ASP A 423 15.14 -23.62 25.87
N HIS A 424 15.85 -24.76 25.85
CA HIS A 424 17.19 -24.88 26.38
C HIS A 424 18.12 -25.57 25.36
N LYS A 425 19.08 -24.82 24.80
CA LYS A 425 20.01 -25.27 23.74
C LYS A 425 20.54 -26.69 23.95
N ARG A 426 21.13 -26.96 25.12
CA ARG A 426 21.69 -28.27 25.50
C ARG A 426 20.67 -29.41 25.46
N TYR A 427 19.48 -29.22 26.04
CA TYR A 427 18.43 -30.26 26.01
C TYR A 427 17.90 -30.47 24.60
N GLY A 428 17.73 -29.38 23.84
CA GLY A 428 17.39 -29.44 22.43
C GLY A 428 18.36 -30.27 21.60
N GLU A 429 19.67 -30.11 21.81
CA GLU A 429 20.71 -30.88 21.12
C GLU A 429 20.69 -32.38 21.52
N ILE A 430 20.57 -32.69 22.81
CA ILE A 430 20.59 -34.07 23.32
C ILE A 430 19.38 -34.89 22.84
N PHE A 431 18.20 -34.28 22.83
CA PHE A 431 16.94 -34.91 22.42
C PHE A 431 16.60 -34.69 20.94
N LYS A 432 17.48 -34.03 20.18
CA LYS A 432 17.32 -33.83 18.74
C LYS A 432 17.17 -35.18 18.04
N ASN A 433 16.10 -35.34 17.26
CA ASN A 433 15.76 -36.58 16.56
C ASN A 433 15.55 -37.81 17.47
N LYS A 434 15.34 -37.62 18.78
CA LYS A 434 15.00 -38.70 19.72
C LYS A 434 13.59 -38.52 20.30
N ALA A 435 13.25 -37.28 20.65
CA ALA A 435 11.93 -36.92 21.16
C ALA A 435 11.15 -36.06 20.14
N LYS A 436 9.83 -35.98 20.32
CA LYS A 436 8.92 -35.11 19.57
C LYS A 436 9.11 -33.66 20.04
N VAL A 437 9.94 -32.89 19.34
CA VAL A 437 10.29 -31.51 19.73
C VAL A 437 9.86 -30.51 18.67
N VAL A 438 9.30 -29.38 19.09
CA VAL A 438 8.93 -28.26 18.20
C VAL A 438 10.16 -27.76 17.41
N ASP A 439 10.03 -27.69 16.09
CA ASP A 439 11.12 -27.53 15.12
C ASP A 439 11.57 -26.07 14.93
N PHE A 440 12.07 -25.47 16.01
CA PHE A 440 12.69 -24.15 15.98
C PHE A 440 14.05 -24.18 16.71
N GLY A 441 14.96 -23.32 16.26
CA GLY A 441 16.26 -23.10 16.91
C GLY A 441 16.11 -22.38 18.25
N HIS A 442 17.14 -22.45 19.09
CA HIS A 442 17.11 -21.81 20.40
C HIS A 442 16.95 -20.28 20.33
N GLU A 443 17.56 -19.62 19.34
CA GLU A 443 17.48 -18.16 19.17
C GLU A 443 16.06 -17.69 18.82
N GLU A 444 15.34 -18.48 18.04
CA GLU A 444 13.96 -18.20 17.64
C GLU A 444 12.97 -18.32 18.81
N MET A 445 13.33 -19.05 19.87
CA MET A 445 12.45 -19.29 21.03
C MET A 445 12.17 -18.04 21.83
N SER A 446 13.14 -17.13 21.92
CA SER A 446 12.95 -15.84 22.59
C SER A 446 11.86 -15.02 21.92
N LEU A 447 11.75 -15.09 20.59
CA LEU A 447 10.69 -14.41 19.81
C LEU A 447 9.34 -15.14 19.94
N LEU A 448 9.35 -16.46 20.07
CA LEU A 448 8.13 -17.27 20.16
C LEU A 448 7.57 -17.40 21.58
N HIS A 449 8.35 -17.04 22.61
CA HIS A 449 7.92 -17.15 24.00
C HIS A 449 6.57 -16.46 24.30
N PRO A 450 6.33 -15.20 23.87
CA PRO A 450 5.03 -14.54 24.06
C PRO A 450 3.88 -15.29 23.38
N PHE A 451 4.14 -15.90 22.22
CA PHE A 451 3.14 -16.69 21.52
C PHE A 451 2.85 -18.01 22.26
N PHE A 452 3.86 -18.67 22.82
CA PHE A 452 3.69 -19.88 23.62
C PHE A 452 3.01 -19.62 24.97
N GLU A 453 3.20 -18.43 25.55
CA GLU A 453 2.44 -17.94 26.69
C GLU A 453 0.96 -17.78 26.36
N LEU A 454 0.64 -17.10 25.26
CA LEU A 454 -0.73 -16.94 24.77
C LEU A 454 -1.44 -18.30 24.52
N LEU A 455 -0.68 -19.30 24.06
CA LEU A 455 -1.18 -20.65 23.85
C LEU A 455 -1.30 -21.48 25.13
N GLY A 456 -0.59 -21.11 26.20
CA GLY A 456 -0.58 -21.81 27.49
C GLY A 456 0.27 -23.08 27.51
N ILE A 457 1.31 -23.16 26.68
CA ILE A 457 2.13 -24.38 26.50
C ILE A 457 3.51 -24.34 27.19
N GLN A 458 3.76 -23.35 28.04
CA GLN A 458 5.04 -23.19 28.77
C GLN A 458 5.40 -24.40 29.65
N HIS A 459 4.40 -25.12 30.16
CA HIS A 459 4.60 -26.34 30.94
C HIS A 459 5.32 -27.44 30.13
N ARG A 460 5.33 -27.37 28.79
CA ARG A 460 5.95 -28.36 27.89
C ARG A 460 7.40 -28.06 27.52
N TYR A 461 7.99 -27.03 28.14
CA TYR A 461 9.38 -26.68 27.93
C TYR A 461 10.29 -27.82 28.38
N LEU A 462 11.33 -28.14 27.61
CA LEU A 462 12.27 -29.21 27.95
C LEU A 462 12.90 -28.99 29.32
N SER A 463 13.20 -27.74 29.70
CA SER A 463 13.69 -27.42 31.04
C SER A 463 12.78 -27.86 32.19
N ASN A 464 11.46 -27.90 31.96
CA ASN A 464 10.46 -28.34 32.93
C ASN A 464 10.20 -29.85 32.89
N GLN A 465 10.57 -30.53 31.80
CA GLN A 465 10.22 -31.93 31.53
C GLN A 465 11.40 -32.89 31.68
N VAL A 466 12.63 -32.40 31.57
CA VAL A 466 13.84 -33.23 31.70
C VAL A 466 14.09 -33.56 33.17
N SER A 467 14.23 -34.85 33.45
CA SER A 467 14.78 -35.36 34.71
C SER A 467 16.17 -35.93 34.48
N SER A 468 17.06 -35.77 35.46
CA SER A 468 18.42 -36.31 35.41
C SER A 468 18.55 -37.50 36.36
N ASN A 469 18.99 -38.65 35.86
CA ASN A 469 19.32 -39.81 36.67
C ASN A 469 20.81 -40.16 36.50
N THR A 470 21.55 -40.20 37.59
CA THR A 470 22.98 -40.53 37.56
C THR A 470 23.20 -41.99 37.94
N THR A 471 23.98 -42.69 37.13
CA THR A 471 24.42 -44.06 37.38
C THR A 471 25.91 -44.05 37.76
N VAL A 472 26.24 -44.83 38.78
CA VAL A 472 27.60 -44.97 39.33
C VAL A 472 27.97 -46.44 39.26
N HIS A 473 29.04 -46.77 38.54
CA HIS A 473 29.54 -48.13 38.46
C HIS A 473 30.52 -48.41 39.61
N LYS A 474 30.49 -49.63 40.19
CA LYS A 474 31.10 -49.95 41.50
C LYS A 474 32.63 -50.18 41.48
N SER A 475 33.32 -49.92 40.37
CA SER A 475 34.69 -50.41 40.14
C SER A 475 35.79 -49.64 40.87
N THR A 476 35.60 -48.38 41.27
CA THR A 476 36.62 -47.60 42.01
C THR A 476 35.95 -46.65 43.00
N GLN A 477 35.70 -47.12 44.24
CA GLN A 477 35.23 -46.29 45.34
C GLN A 477 36.45 -45.75 46.11
N THR A 478 37.08 -44.70 45.60
CA THR A 478 38.14 -43.99 46.33
C THR A 478 37.53 -42.78 47.02
N THR A 479 37.81 -42.59 48.31
CA THR A 479 37.29 -41.41 49.04
C THR A 479 38.04 -40.15 48.59
N LEU A 480 37.35 -39.00 48.60
CA LEU A 480 38.00 -37.72 48.29
C LEU A 480 39.21 -37.44 49.19
N SER A 481 39.19 -37.90 50.45
CA SER A 481 40.32 -37.79 51.37
C SER A 481 41.56 -38.54 50.89
N GLU A 482 41.40 -39.72 50.29
CA GLU A 482 42.50 -40.52 49.74
C GLU A 482 43.08 -39.83 48.48
N ILE A 483 42.23 -39.35 47.58
CA ILE A 483 42.66 -38.61 46.37
C ILE A 483 43.32 -37.27 46.73
N MET A 484 42.76 -36.54 47.69
CA MET A 484 43.37 -35.30 48.17
C MET A 484 44.73 -35.54 48.82
N SER A 485 44.95 -36.72 49.44
CA SER A 485 46.25 -37.11 50.01
C SER A 485 47.28 -37.50 48.95
N GLU A 486 46.87 -38.10 47.82
CA GLU A 486 47.75 -38.40 46.68
C GLU A 486 48.13 -37.14 45.87
N ILE A 487 47.27 -36.11 45.85
CA ILE A 487 47.42 -34.94 44.95
C ILE A 487 48.14 -33.73 45.60
N VAL A 488 48.59 -33.82 46.86
CA VAL A 488 49.26 -32.72 47.62
C VAL A 488 50.49 -32.11 46.92
N HIS A 489 51.00 -32.68 45.83
CA HIS A 489 52.23 -32.20 45.16
C HIS A 489 52.01 -31.29 43.94
N THR A 490 50.80 -30.83 43.61
CA THR A 490 50.61 -29.84 42.52
C THR A 490 49.68 -28.67 42.90
N PRO A 491 50.18 -27.41 42.93
CA PRO A 491 49.34 -26.25 43.12
C PRO A 491 48.67 -25.92 41.79
N SER A 492 47.36 -26.19 41.67
CA SER A 492 46.55 -25.74 40.52
C SER A 492 45.27 -25.06 41.02
N PRO A 493 44.77 -24.00 40.33
CA PRO A 493 43.79 -23.07 40.89
C PRO A 493 42.34 -23.58 40.96
N GLY A 494 42.09 -24.88 40.73
CA GLY A 494 40.74 -25.47 40.66
C GLY A 494 40.41 -26.50 41.75
N LYS A 495 41.31 -26.76 42.70
CA LYS A 495 41.22 -27.93 43.61
C LYS A 495 40.92 -27.59 45.08
N SER A 496 40.49 -26.36 45.38
CA SER A 496 40.33 -25.91 46.76
C SER A 496 38.87 -25.98 47.23
N CYS A 497 38.43 -27.17 47.58
CA CYS A 497 37.19 -27.37 48.34
C CYS A 497 37.56 -27.56 49.81
N ARG A 498 36.91 -26.84 50.74
CA ARG A 498 37.09 -27.14 52.16
C ARG A 498 36.59 -28.58 52.41
N PRO A 499 37.23 -29.40 53.27
CA PRO A 499 36.73 -30.74 53.57
C PRO A 499 35.28 -30.64 54.06
N ILE A 500 34.35 -31.32 53.39
CA ILE A 500 32.90 -31.30 53.72
C ILE A 500 32.66 -31.61 55.20
N MET A 501 33.51 -32.46 55.79
CA MET A 501 33.52 -32.83 57.21
C MET A 501 33.59 -31.64 58.18
N LYS A 502 34.20 -30.50 57.80
CA LYS A 502 34.37 -29.33 58.69
C LYS A 502 33.24 -28.31 58.64
N GLN A 503 32.23 -28.49 57.77
CA GLN A 503 31.21 -27.47 57.46
C GLN A 503 29.78 -27.93 57.76
N ASN A 504 29.61 -29.19 58.19
CA ASN A 504 28.29 -29.80 58.39
C ASN A 504 27.44 -29.07 59.45
N SER A 505 28.07 -28.50 60.49
CA SER A 505 27.40 -27.65 61.48
C SER A 505 26.91 -26.32 60.90
N ASP A 506 27.61 -25.77 59.90
CA ASP A 506 27.33 -24.46 59.32
C ASP A 506 26.28 -24.59 58.21
N CYS A 507 26.31 -25.70 57.44
CA CYS A 507 25.21 -26.13 56.58
C CYS A 507 23.92 -26.40 57.37
N ALA A 508 24.01 -27.00 58.56
CA ALA A 508 22.86 -27.17 59.46
C ALA A 508 22.34 -25.83 60.00
N SER A 509 23.24 -24.89 60.31
CA SER A 509 22.89 -23.52 60.72
C SER A 509 22.19 -22.76 59.60
N CYS A 510 22.67 -22.88 58.36
CA CYS A 510 22.00 -22.39 57.16
C CYS A 510 20.61 -23.02 57.01
N ALA A 511 20.49 -24.35 57.07
CA ALA A 511 19.20 -25.03 56.95
C ALA A 511 18.19 -24.57 58.01
N ASN A 512 18.63 -24.38 59.25
CA ASN A 512 17.74 -23.92 60.32
C ASN A 512 17.36 -22.44 60.16
N ALA A 513 18.27 -21.57 59.72
CA ALA A 513 17.98 -20.16 59.42
C ALA A 513 16.95 -20.00 58.30
N TYR A 514 16.96 -20.90 57.30
CA TYR A 514 15.98 -20.93 56.22
C TYR A 514 14.76 -21.83 56.51
N ASN A 515 14.46 -22.10 57.79
CA ASN A 515 13.27 -22.85 58.24
C ASN A 515 13.11 -24.25 57.64
N SER A 516 14.20 -24.99 57.44
CA SER A 516 14.16 -26.38 57.00
C SER A 516 13.29 -27.26 57.93
N PRO A 517 12.28 -27.98 57.39
CA PRO A 517 11.49 -28.94 58.17
C PRO A 517 12.33 -30.06 58.81
N LYS A 518 13.52 -30.36 58.25
CA LYS A 518 14.42 -31.41 58.76
C LYS A 518 14.99 -31.11 60.14
N TYR A 519 14.97 -29.84 60.56
CA TYR A 519 15.48 -29.37 61.84
C TYR A 519 14.37 -28.91 62.81
N TYR A 520 13.10 -29.12 62.44
CA TYR A 520 11.95 -28.81 63.28
C TYR A 520 12.04 -29.54 64.64
N ASN A 521 11.65 -28.86 65.71
CA ASN A 521 11.73 -29.37 67.09
C ASN A 521 13.13 -29.87 67.51
N ARG A 522 14.19 -29.22 67.00
CA ARG A 522 15.60 -29.56 67.29
C ARG A 522 15.96 -31.00 66.88
N ASN A 523 15.35 -31.52 65.82
CA ASN A 523 15.74 -32.80 65.25
C ASN A 523 17.16 -32.70 64.66
N THR A 524 18.10 -33.48 65.21
CA THR A 524 19.51 -33.51 64.78
C THR A 524 19.86 -34.71 63.90
N SER A 525 18.89 -35.56 63.51
CA SER A 525 19.17 -36.73 62.67
C SER A 525 19.82 -36.37 61.34
N MET A 526 19.37 -35.28 60.70
CA MET A 526 19.99 -34.77 59.47
C MET A 526 21.40 -34.23 59.72
N HIS A 527 21.63 -33.52 60.83
CA HIS A 527 22.97 -33.08 61.22
C HIS A 527 23.93 -34.24 61.44
N GLN A 528 23.50 -35.30 62.13
CA GLN A 528 24.32 -36.48 62.37
C GLN A 528 24.66 -37.22 61.07
N LEU A 529 23.73 -37.22 60.11
CA LEU A 529 23.94 -37.78 58.79
C LEU A 529 24.97 -36.96 57.98
N LEU A 530 24.88 -35.63 58.03
CA LEU A 530 25.88 -34.73 57.42
C LEU A 530 27.27 -34.96 58.02
N LEU A 531 27.40 -35.05 59.35
CA LEU A 531 28.68 -35.31 60.03
C LEU A 531 29.37 -36.60 59.59
N ARG A 532 28.59 -37.62 59.20
CA ARG A 532 29.08 -38.94 58.74
C ARG A 532 29.19 -39.04 57.21
N THR A 533 29.02 -37.93 56.50
CA THR A 533 29.05 -37.89 55.04
C THR A 533 30.48 -37.98 54.52
N GLU A 534 30.73 -38.95 53.66
CA GLU A 534 31.98 -39.10 52.89
C GLU A 534 31.67 -38.95 51.41
N VAL A 535 32.52 -38.21 50.69
CA VAL A 535 32.36 -38.03 49.25
C VAL A 535 33.24 -39.03 48.51
N PHE A 536 32.62 -39.75 47.59
CA PHE A 536 33.24 -40.78 46.78
C PHE A 536 33.50 -40.24 45.39
N VAL A 537 34.73 -40.43 44.90
CA VAL A 537 35.09 -40.11 43.53
C VAL A 537 34.97 -41.36 42.70
N CYS A 538 34.31 -41.26 41.55
CA CYS A 538 34.04 -42.38 40.66
C CYS A 538 34.59 -42.13 39.27
N GLU A 539 35.36 -43.08 38.75
CA GLU A 539 35.87 -43.03 37.37
C GLU A 539 34.79 -43.35 36.34
N GLU A 540 33.88 -44.25 36.67
CA GLU A 540 32.80 -44.69 35.79
C GLU A 540 31.44 -44.17 36.29
N MET A 541 31.19 -42.88 36.05
CA MET A 541 29.94 -42.18 36.38
C MET A 541 29.37 -41.49 35.14
N TRP A 542 28.07 -41.62 34.92
CA TRP A 542 27.38 -40.88 33.87
C TRP A 542 25.97 -40.51 34.30
N THR A 543 25.43 -39.46 33.68
CA THR A 543 24.05 -39.04 33.87
C THR A 543 23.25 -39.32 32.61
N GLU A 544 22.05 -39.85 32.77
CA GLU A 544 21.05 -39.97 31.73
C GLU A 544 19.99 -38.91 31.95
N LEU A 545 19.76 -38.09 30.94
CA LEU A 545 18.64 -37.18 30.88
C LEU A 545 17.46 -37.97 30.33
N THR A 546 16.36 -37.99 31.07
CA THR A 546 15.15 -38.74 30.71
C THR A 546 13.99 -37.76 30.57
N VAL A 547 13.27 -37.87 29.46
CA VAL A 547 11.97 -37.22 29.25
C VAL A 547 10.92 -38.30 29.07
N ARG A 548 9.78 -38.13 29.72
CA ARG A 548 8.65 -39.05 29.57
C ARG A 548 7.78 -38.57 28.42
N GLN A 549 7.67 -39.37 27.37
CA GLN A 549 6.88 -39.08 26.19
C GLN A 549 5.77 -40.11 26.04
N GLU A 550 4.53 -39.68 26.29
CA GLU A 550 3.38 -40.59 26.34
C GLU A 550 3.62 -41.67 27.41
N ASP A 551 3.85 -42.92 27.01
CA ASP A 551 4.13 -44.05 27.91
C ASP A 551 5.60 -44.51 27.91
N GLU A 552 6.44 -43.90 27.07
CA GLU A 552 7.84 -44.28 26.87
C GLU A 552 8.79 -43.27 27.53
N ASP A 553 9.82 -43.77 28.21
CA ASP A 553 10.89 -42.96 28.77
C ASP A 553 12.03 -42.89 27.75
N ILE A 554 12.26 -41.70 27.20
CA ILE A 554 13.34 -41.44 26.26
C ILE A 554 14.53 -40.97 27.07
N SER A 555 15.53 -41.85 27.20
CA SER A 555 16.78 -41.55 27.89
C SER A 555 17.89 -41.22 26.91
N ALA A 556 18.70 -40.23 27.25
CA ALA A 556 19.88 -39.86 26.49
C ALA A 556 21.04 -39.57 27.44
N ARG A 557 22.23 -40.06 27.08
CA ARG A 557 23.44 -39.82 27.87
C ARG A 557 23.80 -38.33 27.84
N SER A 558 23.95 -37.78 29.03
CA SER A 558 24.48 -36.44 29.29
C SER A 558 25.97 -36.39 29.00
N ASP A 559 26.42 -35.26 28.47
CA ASP A 559 27.83 -34.87 28.32
C ASP A 559 28.53 -34.61 29.65
N ARG A 560 27.78 -34.31 30.71
CA ARG A 560 28.28 -34.09 32.08
C ARG A 560 27.71 -35.11 33.06
N ALA A 561 28.52 -35.55 34.01
CA ALA A 561 28.05 -36.26 35.19
C ALA A 561 27.53 -35.25 36.23
N VAL A 562 26.34 -35.50 36.77
CA VAL A 562 25.71 -34.72 37.84
C VAL A 562 25.83 -35.50 39.13
N VAL A 563 26.22 -34.83 40.21
CA VAL A 563 26.39 -35.44 41.53
C VAL A 563 25.19 -36.29 41.93
N LYS A 564 25.45 -37.52 42.41
CA LYS A 564 24.43 -38.40 42.98
C LYS A 564 24.60 -38.43 44.48
N ILE A 565 23.58 -38.09 45.25
CA ILE A 565 23.58 -38.28 46.69
C ILE A 565 22.74 -39.54 46.98
N SER A 566 23.38 -40.61 47.42
CA SER A 566 22.67 -41.80 47.91
C SER A 566 22.51 -41.75 49.43
N GLN A 567 21.38 -42.27 49.91
CA GLN A 567 21.12 -42.45 51.33
C GLN A 567 20.90 -43.95 51.59
N ASP A 568 22.02 -44.69 51.70
CA ASP A 568 22.03 -46.13 51.93
C ASP A 568 22.58 -46.43 53.34
N ASP A 569 22.01 -47.42 54.04
CA ASP A 569 22.47 -47.90 55.35
C ASP A 569 22.69 -46.82 56.43
N GLY A 570 21.89 -45.75 56.40
CA GLY A 570 21.98 -44.65 57.37
C GLY A 570 23.23 -43.77 57.21
N ARG A 571 23.84 -43.79 56.02
CA ARG A 571 24.93 -42.89 55.60
C ARG A 571 24.51 -42.08 54.39
N LEU A 572 25.10 -40.90 54.25
CA LEU A 572 24.91 -40.05 53.09
C LEU A 572 26.20 -40.05 52.28
N ALA A 573 26.10 -40.45 51.01
CA ALA A 573 27.24 -40.67 50.14
C ALA A 573 27.04 -39.86 48.84
N PRO A 574 27.66 -38.67 48.73
CA PRO A 574 27.75 -37.92 47.48
C PRO A 574 28.80 -38.58 46.59
N TYR A 575 28.40 -38.94 45.37
CA TYR A 575 29.27 -39.47 44.33
C TYR A 575 29.54 -38.39 43.29
N VAL A 576 30.82 -38.12 43.04
CA VAL A 576 31.31 -37.12 42.10
C VAL A 576 32.23 -37.76 41.05
N PRO A 577 32.34 -37.20 39.84
CA PRO A 577 33.19 -37.77 38.81
C PRO A 577 34.68 -37.51 39.11
N SER A 578 35.56 -38.37 38.58
CA SER A 578 37.02 -38.25 38.75
C SER A 578 37.67 -37.21 37.83
N ASP A 579 37.00 -36.81 36.75
CA ASP A 579 37.55 -35.85 35.81
C ASP A 579 37.59 -34.42 36.42
N PRO A 580 38.66 -33.63 36.18
CA PRO A 580 38.83 -32.33 36.82
C PRO A 580 37.70 -31.33 36.57
N ASP A 581 37.14 -31.31 35.35
CA ASP A 581 36.09 -30.36 34.95
C ASP A 581 34.73 -30.73 35.57
N GLY A 582 34.41 -32.02 35.62
CA GLY A 582 33.26 -32.59 36.28
C GLY A 582 33.32 -32.41 37.79
N LEU A 583 34.49 -32.60 38.39
CA LEU A 583 34.72 -32.33 39.82
C LEU A 583 34.49 -30.85 40.12
N TYR A 584 35.10 -29.95 39.33
CA TYR A 584 34.93 -28.51 39.48
C TYR A 584 33.46 -28.11 39.36
N SER A 585 32.76 -28.60 38.32
CA SER A 585 31.34 -28.33 38.11
C SER A 585 30.48 -28.87 39.26
N CYS A 586 30.74 -30.08 39.73
CA CYS A 586 29.97 -30.67 40.84
C CYS A 586 30.06 -29.81 42.11
N PHE A 587 31.25 -29.37 42.50
CA PHE A 587 31.43 -28.56 43.72
C PHE A 587 30.92 -27.14 43.59
N ASN A 588 31.01 -26.54 42.40
CA ASN A 588 30.66 -25.14 42.20
C ASN A 588 29.21 -24.90 41.77
N THR A 589 28.54 -25.89 41.15
CA THR A 589 27.17 -25.71 40.65
C THR A 589 26.18 -26.74 41.19
N GLU A 590 26.44 -28.03 41.02
CA GLU A 590 25.42 -29.07 41.26
C GLU A 590 25.24 -29.44 42.75
N LEU A 591 26.33 -29.57 43.50
CA LEU A 591 26.32 -30.03 44.90
C LEU A 591 25.69 -29.03 45.88
N PRO A 592 25.94 -27.71 45.81
CA PRO A 592 25.24 -26.74 46.66
C PRO A 592 23.72 -26.81 46.51
N GLY A 593 23.23 -26.94 45.27
CA GLY A 593 21.81 -27.11 44.97
C GLY A 593 21.26 -28.45 45.45
N ALA A 594 22.03 -29.54 45.27
CA ALA A 594 21.64 -30.87 45.76
C ALA A 594 21.54 -30.92 47.29
N LEU A 595 22.46 -30.26 48.00
CA LEU A 595 22.41 -30.12 49.46
C LEU A 595 21.23 -29.27 49.92
N ALA A 596 20.94 -28.14 49.25
CA ALA A 596 19.76 -27.32 49.58
C ALA A 596 18.46 -28.14 49.48
N ARG A 597 18.32 -28.97 48.43
CA ARG A 597 17.17 -29.88 48.23
C ARG A 597 17.11 -30.98 49.29
N LEU A 598 18.25 -31.60 49.60
CA LEU A 598 18.34 -32.62 50.65
C LEU A 598 17.93 -32.07 52.03
N LEU A 599 18.32 -30.82 52.30
CA LEU A 599 17.98 -30.07 53.50
C LEU A 599 16.56 -29.50 53.44
N ASP A 600 15.80 -29.74 52.37
CA ASP A 600 14.42 -29.25 52.20
C ASP A 600 14.30 -27.73 52.39
N ILE A 601 15.27 -26.98 51.87
CA ILE A 601 15.28 -25.52 51.88
C ILE A 601 14.58 -25.01 50.62
N GLN A 602 13.49 -24.27 50.79
CA GLN A 602 12.69 -23.74 49.68
C GLN A 602 13.26 -22.45 49.08
N ASP A 603 14.06 -21.71 49.85
CA ASP A 603 14.65 -20.43 49.42
C ASP A 603 15.85 -20.66 48.50
N ARG A 604 15.79 -20.12 47.28
CA ARG A 604 16.87 -20.21 46.29
C ARG A 604 18.14 -19.45 46.72
N ALA A 605 18.03 -18.45 47.58
CA ALA A 605 19.17 -17.71 48.12
C ALA A 605 20.08 -18.62 48.95
N ALA A 606 19.53 -19.65 49.59
CA ALA A 606 20.30 -20.60 50.40
C ALA A 606 21.36 -21.37 49.59
N VAL A 607 21.15 -21.57 48.28
CA VAL A 607 22.14 -22.22 47.41
C VAL A 607 23.43 -21.41 47.32
N LYS A 608 23.34 -20.07 47.25
CA LYS A 608 24.50 -19.17 47.29
C LYS A 608 25.23 -19.28 48.62
N VAL A 609 24.49 -19.32 49.72
CA VAL A 609 25.07 -19.44 51.07
C VAL A 609 25.80 -20.77 51.26
N ILE A 610 25.18 -21.88 50.85
CA ILE A 610 25.80 -23.22 50.86
C ILE A 610 27.05 -23.23 49.96
N TYR A 611 26.97 -22.64 48.76
CA TYR A 611 28.13 -22.50 47.88
C TYR A 611 29.29 -21.76 48.57
N ARG A 612 29.02 -20.63 49.25
CA ARG A 612 30.03 -19.87 49.98
C ARG A 612 30.65 -20.69 51.11
N ILE A 613 29.83 -21.39 51.89
CA ILE A 613 30.31 -22.28 52.96
C ILE A 613 31.28 -23.34 52.41
N MET A 614 30.95 -23.91 51.25
CA MET A 614 31.73 -24.96 50.57
C MET A 614 33.03 -24.50 49.93
N ASN A 615 32.97 -23.40 49.18
CA ASN A 615 34.01 -23.03 48.22
C ASN A 615 34.75 -21.72 48.57
N ASP A 616 34.26 -20.90 49.52
CA ASP A 616 34.96 -19.67 49.92
C ASP A 616 36.11 -19.98 50.88
N ILE A 617 37.31 -20.06 50.29
CA ILE A 617 38.57 -20.27 51.01
C ILE A 617 39.23 -18.95 51.47
N LYS A 618 38.73 -17.79 51.03
CA LYS A 618 39.34 -16.49 51.32
C LYS A 618 38.92 -15.94 52.68
N LYS A 619 37.70 -16.25 53.11
CA LYS A 619 37.14 -15.89 54.42
C LYS A 619 36.98 -17.13 55.29
N ASP A 620 37.19 -17.02 56.59
CA ASP A 620 36.88 -18.11 57.52
C ASP A 620 35.35 -18.32 57.65
N LEU A 621 34.95 -19.50 58.10
CA LEU A 621 33.55 -19.92 58.18
C LEU A 621 32.72 -19.00 59.09
N ASN A 622 33.28 -18.52 60.20
CA ASN A 622 32.55 -17.63 61.12
C ASN A 622 32.31 -16.26 60.47
N THR A 623 33.29 -15.75 59.71
CA THR A 623 33.10 -14.53 58.91
C THR A 623 32.04 -14.72 57.82
N ILE A 624 32.01 -15.87 57.13
CA ILE A 624 30.98 -16.17 56.12
C ILE A 624 29.60 -16.24 56.77
N MET A 625 29.46 -16.93 57.92
CA MET A 625 28.19 -17.00 58.66
C MET A 625 27.71 -15.61 59.08
N LYS A 626 28.62 -14.73 59.53
CA LYS A 626 28.28 -13.35 59.89
C LYS A 626 27.88 -12.49 58.68
N ASP A 627 28.59 -12.63 57.55
CA ASP A 627 28.28 -11.90 56.31
C ASP A 627 26.90 -12.25 55.72
N GLU A 628 26.43 -13.48 55.95
CA GLU A 628 25.14 -14.00 55.46
C GLU A 628 24.06 -14.02 56.57
N ASP A 629 24.29 -13.29 57.68
CA ASP A 629 23.37 -13.15 58.81
C ASP A 629 22.90 -14.50 59.43
N LEU A 630 23.74 -15.53 59.37
CA LEU A 630 23.46 -16.85 59.95
C LEU A 630 23.77 -16.88 61.45
N CYS A 631 22.78 -17.27 62.24
CA CYS A 631 22.94 -17.49 63.67
C CYS A 631 23.66 -18.81 63.98
N GLU A 632 24.49 -18.82 65.02
CA GLU A 632 25.04 -20.05 65.59
C GLU A 632 24.02 -20.70 66.54
N TYR A 633 23.81 -22.02 66.41
CA TYR A 633 22.92 -22.77 67.27
C TYR A 633 23.72 -23.70 68.21
N PRO A 634 23.60 -23.56 69.55
CA PRO A 634 24.43 -24.32 70.51
C PRO A 634 24.24 -25.84 70.51
N TRP A 635 23.15 -26.34 69.92
CA TRP A 635 22.81 -27.77 69.87
C TRP A 635 23.37 -28.50 68.64
N PHE A 636 24.23 -27.85 67.85
CA PHE A 636 24.97 -28.46 66.74
C PHE A 636 26.39 -28.82 67.18
N GLU A 637 26.73 -30.10 67.11
CA GLU A 637 28.07 -30.59 67.47
C GLU A 637 29.10 -30.15 66.43
N ARG A 638 30.13 -29.39 66.85
CA ARG A 638 31.23 -28.93 65.98
C ARG A 638 32.46 -29.85 66.08
N PRO A 639 33.06 -30.24 64.96
CA PRO A 639 34.41 -30.81 64.95
C PRO A 639 35.45 -29.72 65.30
N VAL A 640 36.32 -29.99 66.27
CA VAL A 640 37.35 -29.04 66.73
C VAL A 640 38.32 -28.72 65.57
N SER A 641 38.49 -27.45 65.20
CA SER A 641 39.49 -27.03 64.19
C SER A 641 40.34 -25.85 64.67
N SER A 642 41.65 -26.08 64.61
CA SER A 642 42.78 -25.17 64.88
C SER A 642 42.84 -23.99 63.91
N GLN A 643 43.05 -22.80 64.46
CA GLN A 643 43.13 -21.50 63.80
C GLN A 643 44.39 -21.33 62.95
N GLN A 644 44.31 -20.65 61.79
CA GLN A 644 45.13 -19.47 61.45
C GLN A 644 44.78 -18.82 60.07
N PRO A 645 45.29 -17.62 59.71
CA PRO A 645 44.46 -16.44 59.41
C PRO A 645 44.54 -15.93 57.95
N SER A 646 43.58 -15.05 57.61
CA SER A 646 43.44 -14.22 56.40
C SER A 646 44.21 -12.87 56.52
N PRO A 647 44.16 -11.92 55.55
CA PRO A 647 44.27 -12.00 54.07
C PRO A 647 45.17 -10.86 53.49
N PHE A 648 45.31 -10.80 52.15
CA PHE A 648 45.83 -9.63 51.39
C PHE A 648 45.02 -9.43 50.07
N PRO A 649 45.12 -8.27 49.37
CA PRO A 649 43.99 -7.55 48.75
C PRO A 649 43.95 -7.66 47.20
N ALA A 650 42.87 -7.12 46.61
CA ALA A 650 42.56 -7.14 45.18
C ALA A 650 43.35 -6.13 44.33
N PRO A 651 43.50 -6.35 43.00
CA PRO A 651 43.92 -5.33 42.04
C PRO A 651 42.82 -4.90 41.03
N ASN A 652 43.03 -3.68 40.52
CA ASN A 652 42.24 -2.84 39.60
C ASN A 652 42.39 -3.17 38.09
N GLY A 653 41.44 -2.65 37.29
CA GLY A 653 41.59 -2.16 35.89
C GLY A 653 41.63 -3.25 34.81
N THR A 654 41.10 -3.11 33.60
CA THR A 654 40.94 -1.94 32.69
C THR A 654 40.01 -2.31 31.52
N GLU A 655 39.31 -1.34 30.94
CA GLU A 655 38.48 -1.41 29.72
C GLU A 655 39.31 -1.24 28.42
N ASP A 656 38.79 -1.75 27.29
CA ASP A 656 39.22 -1.47 25.91
C ASP A 656 37.97 -1.27 24.98
N PRO A 657 38.12 -0.64 23.79
CA PRO A 657 37.07 0.12 23.06
C PRO A 657 36.36 -0.64 21.91
N PRO A 658 35.37 -0.02 21.21
CA PRO A 658 34.38 -0.71 20.37
C PRO A 658 34.77 -0.84 18.88
N ILE A 659 34.13 -1.80 18.19
CA ILE A 659 34.27 -2.08 16.75
C ILE A 659 32.98 -1.70 16.00
N ASP A 660 33.15 -1.00 14.89
CA ASP A 660 32.13 -0.56 13.93
C ASP A 660 31.47 -1.71 13.14
N LEU A 661 30.16 -1.58 12.89
CA LEU A 661 29.35 -2.45 12.04
C LEU A 661 28.97 -1.73 10.74
N VAL A 662 29.37 -2.29 9.60
CA VAL A 662 28.97 -1.88 8.25
C VAL A 662 27.68 -2.61 7.85
N SER A 663 26.65 -1.87 7.45
CA SER A 663 25.39 -2.38 6.89
C SER A 663 25.42 -2.39 5.36
N SER A 664 25.14 -3.53 4.73
CA SER A 664 24.87 -3.66 3.30
C SER A 664 23.37 -3.91 3.05
N SER A 665 22.76 -3.10 2.20
CA SER A 665 21.37 -3.21 1.76
C SER A 665 21.27 -3.99 0.44
N SER A 666 20.46 -5.04 0.41
CA SER A 666 20.13 -5.80 -0.80
C SER A 666 18.84 -5.26 -1.46
N THR A 667 18.94 -4.89 -2.73
CA THR A 667 17.86 -4.52 -3.65
C THR A 667 17.06 -5.75 -4.11
N ILE A 668 15.73 -5.64 -4.10
CA ILE A 668 14.78 -6.65 -4.62
C ILE A 668 14.27 -6.18 -6.01
N THR A 669 14.13 -7.15 -6.91
CA THR A 669 13.89 -7.04 -8.36
C THR A 669 12.41 -6.88 -8.76
N ASP A 670 12.20 -6.28 -9.94
CA ASP A 670 10.95 -5.83 -10.61
C ASP A 670 9.81 -6.86 -10.86
N GLU A 671 9.85 -8.07 -10.30
CA GLU A 671 8.81 -9.08 -10.53
C GLU A 671 7.51 -8.84 -9.72
N ALA A 672 7.55 -8.01 -8.67
CA ALA A 672 6.39 -7.75 -7.81
C ALA A 672 5.30 -6.85 -8.45
N LEU A 673 5.63 -6.13 -9.53
CA LEU A 673 4.74 -5.18 -10.21
C LEU A 673 3.65 -5.87 -11.06
N LEU A 674 3.84 -7.13 -11.45
CA LEU A 674 2.92 -7.86 -12.34
C LEU A 674 1.74 -8.51 -11.61
N VAL A 675 1.85 -8.79 -10.30
CA VAL A 675 0.86 -9.58 -9.54
C VAL A 675 -0.43 -8.80 -9.27
N LEU A 676 -0.39 -7.46 -9.25
CA LEU A 676 -1.56 -6.63 -8.92
C LEU A 676 -2.62 -6.61 -10.02
N LEU A 677 -2.26 -6.90 -11.28
CA LEU A 677 -3.13 -6.72 -12.45
C LEU A 677 -3.41 -8.01 -13.24
N THR A 678 -2.79 -9.13 -12.87
CA THR A 678 -3.02 -10.44 -13.51
C THR A 678 -4.03 -11.28 -12.74
N ASP A 679 -5.30 -11.15 -13.12
CA ASP A 679 -6.28 -12.23 -13.40
C ASP A 679 -7.72 -11.76 -13.21
#